data_AF-A0A060RXM7-F1
#
_entry.id   AF-A0A060RXM7-F1
#
_cell.length_a   1.000
_cell.length_b   1.000
_cell.length_c   1.000
_cell.angle_alpha   90.00
_cell.angle_beta   90.00
_cell.angle_gamma   90.00
#
_symmetry.space_group_name_H-M   'P 1'
#
loop_
_entity.id
_entity.type
_entity.pdbx_description
1 polymer ?
#
loop_
_entity_poly.entity_id
_entity_poly.type
_entity_poly.pdbx_seq_one_letter_code
_entity_poly.pdbx_strand_id
1 'polypeptide(L)'
;MAVTNEEIKTASKIVRRVSNVEAFDKSGSVFKGYQIWTDISPTIENDPNIMFVKCVVQQGSKKEKLTVVQIDPPGTGTPYEIDPTHAWNCNSQVDPMSFGDIGLLNHTNVPCVLDFLKHRYLKNQIYTTAVPLIVAINPYKDLGNTTNEWIRRYRDTSDHTKLPPHVFTCAREALSNLHGVNKSQTIIVSGESGAGKTEATKQIMRYFASSKSGNMDLRIQTAIMAANPVLEAFGNAKTIRNNNSSRFGRFMQLVISHEGGIRYGSVVAFLLEKSRIITQDDNERSYHIFYQFLKGANSTMKSKFGLKGVTDYKLLNPNSTEVSGVDDVKDFEEVIESLKNMELSESDIEVIFSIVAGILTLGNVRLIEKQEAGLSDAAAIMDEDMGVFNKACELMYLDPELIKREILIKVTVAGGTKIEGRWNKSDAEVLKSSLCKAMYEKLFLWIIRHLNSRIEPEGGFKTFMGMLDIFGFEVFKNNSLEQLFINITNEMLQKNFVDIVFERESKLYKDEGISTAELKYTSNKEVINVLCEKGKSVLSYLEDQCLAPGGTDEKFVSSCATNLKENNKFTPAKVASNKNFIIQHTIGPIQYCAESFLLKNKDVLRGDLVEVIKDSPNPIVQQLFEGQVIEKGKIAKGSLIGSQFLNQLTSLMNLINSTEPHFIRCIKPNENKKPLEWCEPKILIQLHALSILEALVLRQLGYSYRRTFEEFLYQYKFVDIAAAEDSSVENQNKCVNILKLSGLSESMYKIGKTMVFLKQEGAKILTKIQREKLVEWENCVSVIEAAILKHKYKQKVNKNIPSLLRVQAHIRKKMVAQ
;
A
#
# COMPACT_ATOMS: atom_id res chain seq x y z
N MET A 1 -20.68 1.99 1.62
CA MET A 1 -20.83 0.88 0.64
C MET A 1 -20.56 -0.40 1.40
N ALA A 2 -21.44 -1.40 1.30
CA ALA A 2 -21.27 -2.70 1.97
C ALA A 2 -20.29 -3.60 1.19
N VAL A 3 -19.79 -4.65 1.84
CA VAL A 3 -18.96 -5.70 1.22
C VAL A 3 -19.71 -6.31 0.04
N THR A 4 -19.02 -6.44 -1.09
CA THR A 4 -19.58 -7.04 -2.30
C THR A 4 -19.56 -8.58 -2.23
N ASN A 5 -20.51 -9.24 -2.89
CA ASN A 5 -20.53 -10.71 -2.99
C ASN A 5 -19.22 -11.28 -3.60
N GLU A 6 -18.54 -10.50 -4.44
CA GLU A 6 -17.26 -10.88 -5.04
C GLU A 6 -16.11 -10.83 -4.03
N GLU A 7 -16.11 -9.86 -3.12
CA GLU A 7 -15.18 -9.84 -1.98
C GLU A 7 -15.43 -11.04 -1.05
N ILE A 8 -16.69 -11.37 -0.73
CA ILE A 8 -17.01 -12.55 0.10
C ILE A 8 -16.50 -13.84 -0.55
N LYS A 9 -16.74 -14.01 -1.86
CA LYS A 9 -16.26 -15.16 -2.63
C LYS A 9 -14.73 -15.23 -2.69
N THR A 10 -14.05 -14.09 -2.72
CA THR A 10 -12.59 -14.03 -2.71
C THR A 10 -12.05 -14.39 -1.33
N ALA A 11 -12.63 -13.81 -0.27
CA ALA A 11 -12.25 -14.08 1.11
C ALA A 11 -12.42 -15.56 1.47
N SER A 12 -13.53 -16.20 1.09
CA SER A 12 -13.76 -17.63 1.38
C SER A 12 -12.75 -18.56 0.71
N LYS A 13 -12.26 -18.21 -0.49
CA LYS A 13 -11.20 -18.99 -1.18
C LYS A 13 -9.82 -18.86 -0.54
N ILE A 14 -9.57 -17.79 0.22
CA ILE A 14 -8.30 -17.55 0.91
C ILE A 14 -8.22 -18.39 2.19
N VAL A 15 -9.36 -18.69 2.82
CA VAL A 15 -9.43 -19.49 4.04
C VAL A 15 -8.90 -20.91 3.76
N ARG A 16 -7.91 -21.34 4.55
CA ARG A 16 -7.36 -22.69 4.50
C ARG A 16 -7.23 -23.27 5.90
N ARG A 17 -7.47 -24.58 6.01
CA ARG A 17 -7.20 -25.33 7.23
C ARG A 17 -5.76 -25.83 7.20
N VAL A 18 -4.96 -25.40 8.19
CA VAL A 18 -3.52 -25.72 8.28
C VAL A 18 -3.20 -26.61 9.48
N SER A 19 -4.01 -26.57 10.55
CA SER A 19 -3.80 -27.36 11.77
C SER A 19 -5.06 -28.11 12.16
N ASN A 20 -4.91 -29.36 12.60
CA ASN A 20 -5.99 -30.13 13.18
C ASN A 20 -6.31 -29.62 14.59
N VAL A 21 -7.58 -29.78 14.98
CA VAL A 21 -8.08 -29.39 16.31
C VAL A 21 -7.90 -30.56 17.28
N GLU A 22 -7.31 -30.29 18.45
CA GLU A 22 -7.07 -31.28 19.50
C GLU A 22 -8.06 -31.09 20.66
N ALA A 23 -9.36 -31.27 20.39
CA ALA A 23 -10.44 -31.02 21.36
C ALA A 23 -10.66 -32.17 22.38
N PHE A 24 -10.01 -33.33 22.17
CA PHE A 24 -10.25 -34.56 22.92
C PHE A 24 -9.05 -34.93 23.79
N ASP A 25 -9.33 -35.44 24.99
CA ASP A 25 -8.32 -35.99 25.88
C ASP A 25 -7.90 -37.42 25.48
N LYS A 26 -6.99 -38.02 26.25
CA LYS A 26 -6.49 -39.39 26.02
C LYS A 26 -7.58 -40.47 26.18
N SER A 27 -8.65 -40.19 26.93
CA SER A 27 -9.80 -41.08 27.10
C SER A 27 -10.80 -40.99 25.94
N GLY A 28 -10.64 -39.99 25.07
CA GLY A 28 -11.58 -39.69 23.99
C GLY A 28 -12.74 -38.77 24.41
N SER A 29 -12.69 -38.21 25.62
CA SER A 29 -13.67 -37.23 26.11
C SER A 29 -13.27 -35.81 25.71
N VAL A 30 -14.25 -34.91 25.55
CA VAL A 30 -14.00 -33.51 25.16
C VAL A 30 -13.47 -32.72 26.37
N PHE A 31 -12.43 -31.91 26.17
CA PHE A 31 -11.96 -30.99 27.19
C PHE A 31 -13.07 -30.01 27.57
N LYS A 32 -13.36 -29.87 28.88
CA LYS A 32 -14.45 -29.02 29.36
C LYS A 32 -14.23 -27.57 28.93
N GLY A 33 -15.16 -27.04 28.13
CA GLY A 33 -15.13 -25.65 27.67
C GLY A 33 -14.14 -25.38 26.53
N TYR A 34 -13.70 -26.41 25.80
CA TYR A 34 -12.76 -26.24 24.68
C TYR A 34 -13.33 -25.34 23.60
N GLN A 35 -12.61 -24.27 23.27
CA GLN A 35 -13.05 -23.25 22.31
C GLN A 35 -12.40 -23.47 20.94
N ILE A 36 -13.19 -23.26 19.90
CA ILE A 36 -12.76 -23.29 18.50
C ILE A 36 -13.32 -22.07 17.74
N TRP A 37 -12.74 -21.79 16.59
CA TRP A 37 -13.36 -20.95 15.57
C TRP A 37 -14.05 -21.82 14.53
N THR A 38 -15.15 -21.32 13.97
CA THR A 38 -15.85 -21.94 12.82
C THR A 38 -16.42 -20.87 11.89
N ASP A 39 -16.52 -21.21 10.60
CA ASP A 39 -17.13 -20.43 9.54
C ASP A 39 -18.61 -20.81 9.28
N ILE A 40 -19.18 -21.68 10.11
CA ILE A 40 -20.58 -22.13 10.02
C ILE A 40 -21.39 -21.52 11.18
N SER A 41 -22.28 -20.58 10.86
CA SER A 41 -23.26 -20.01 11.80
C SER A 41 -24.29 -19.15 11.06
N PRO A 42 -25.56 -19.10 11.52
CA PRO A 42 -26.53 -18.13 11.01
C PRO A 42 -26.08 -16.67 11.22
N THR A 43 -25.20 -16.39 12.18
CA THR A 43 -24.64 -15.04 12.37
C THR A 43 -23.81 -14.60 11.18
N ILE A 44 -23.04 -15.54 10.60
CA ILE A 44 -22.18 -15.30 9.43
C ILE A 44 -23.03 -15.11 8.17
N GLU A 45 -24.11 -15.89 8.04
CA GLU A 45 -25.04 -15.77 6.91
C GLU A 45 -25.78 -14.43 6.90
N ASN A 46 -26.08 -13.89 8.10
CA ASN A 46 -26.85 -12.66 8.25
C ASN A 46 -26.00 -11.37 8.28
N ASP A 47 -24.71 -11.46 8.62
CA ASP A 47 -23.80 -10.31 8.70
C ASP A 47 -22.56 -10.49 7.83
N PRO A 48 -22.44 -9.77 6.70
CA PRO A 48 -21.30 -9.90 5.79
C PRO A 48 -19.98 -9.40 6.40
N ASN A 49 -19.98 -8.73 7.56
CA ASN A 49 -18.74 -8.32 8.23
C ASN A 49 -18.10 -9.45 9.03
N ILE A 50 -18.83 -10.52 9.33
CA ILE A 50 -18.39 -11.63 10.18
C ILE A 50 -18.14 -12.84 9.29
N MET A 51 -16.93 -13.38 9.33
CA MET A 51 -16.56 -14.63 8.66
C MET A 51 -16.44 -15.80 9.61
N PHE A 52 -16.15 -15.54 10.89
CA PHE A 52 -15.94 -16.59 11.88
C PHE A 52 -16.63 -16.26 13.19
N VAL A 53 -17.14 -17.30 13.84
CA VAL A 53 -17.67 -17.22 15.21
C VAL A 53 -16.90 -18.15 16.14
N LYS A 54 -16.80 -17.75 17.40
CA LYS A 54 -16.18 -18.55 18.45
C LYS A 54 -17.23 -19.47 19.04
N CYS A 55 -16.91 -20.76 19.13
CA CYS A 55 -17.80 -21.77 19.68
C CYS A 55 -17.10 -22.62 20.74
N VAL A 56 -17.91 -23.19 21.64
CA VAL A 56 -17.46 -24.20 22.62
C VAL A 56 -17.92 -25.57 22.14
N VAL A 57 -16.98 -26.52 22.08
CA VAL A 57 -17.28 -27.93 21.78
C VAL A 57 -18.02 -28.54 22.97
N GLN A 58 -19.19 -29.13 22.70
CA GLN A 58 -20.06 -29.70 23.72
C GLN A 58 -19.57 -31.07 24.17
N GLN A 59 -19.87 -31.40 25.43
CA GLN A 59 -19.61 -32.74 25.96
C GLN A 59 -20.41 -33.79 25.19
N GLY A 60 -19.78 -34.93 24.91
CA GLY A 60 -20.38 -35.98 24.07
C GLY A 60 -20.21 -35.78 22.56
N SER A 61 -19.50 -34.75 22.11
CA SER A 61 -19.14 -34.59 20.68
C SER A 61 -18.32 -35.77 20.17
N LYS A 62 -18.43 -36.08 18.88
CA LYS A 62 -17.67 -37.16 18.24
C LYS A 62 -16.50 -36.61 17.42
N LYS A 63 -15.50 -37.43 17.13
CA LYS A 63 -14.29 -36.99 16.39
C LYS A 63 -14.59 -36.70 14.92
N GLU A 64 -15.53 -37.43 14.34
CA GLU A 64 -15.99 -37.28 12.97
C GLU A 64 -16.92 -36.07 12.76
N LYS A 65 -17.60 -35.61 13.82
CA LYS A 65 -18.53 -34.48 13.75
C LYS A 65 -18.65 -33.80 15.12
N LEU A 66 -18.31 -32.52 15.17
CA LEU A 66 -18.23 -31.77 16.42
C LEU A 66 -19.58 -31.11 16.71
N THR A 67 -20.11 -31.30 17.91
CA THR A 67 -21.29 -30.56 18.39
C THR A 67 -20.82 -29.31 19.11
N VAL A 68 -21.26 -28.14 18.68
CA VAL A 68 -20.74 -26.85 19.12
C VAL A 68 -21.86 -25.89 19.50
N VAL A 69 -21.56 -24.94 20.38
CA VAL A 69 -22.46 -23.82 20.73
C VAL A 69 -21.69 -22.52 20.59
N GLN A 70 -22.27 -21.56 19.86
CA GLN A 70 -21.69 -20.24 19.65
C GLN A 70 -21.69 -19.42 20.94
N ILE A 71 -20.54 -18.77 21.24
CA ILE A 71 -20.35 -17.92 22.42
C ILE A 71 -19.94 -16.48 22.08
N ASP A 72 -19.36 -16.23 20.91
CA ASP A 72 -18.90 -14.90 20.49
C ASP A 72 -18.99 -14.75 18.95
N PRO A 73 -19.84 -13.85 18.43
CA PRO A 73 -20.81 -13.02 19.15
C PRO A 73 -21.86 -13.86 19.91
N PRO A 74 -22.60 -13.31 20.90
CA PRO A 74 -23.62 -14.06 21.63
C PRO A 74 -24.68 -14.67 20.70
N GLY A 75 -24.85 -15.99 20.75
CA GLY A 75 -25.83 -16.75 19.96
C GLY A 75 -27.09 -17.14 20.76
N THR A 76 -27.91 -18.02 20.18
CA THR A 76 -29.14 -18.54 20.81
C THR A 76 -28.88 -19.57 21.92
N GLY A 77 -27.65 -20.04 22.07
CA GLY A 77 -27.31 -21.17 22.96
C GLY A 77 -27.67 -22.55 22.38
N THR A 78 -28.18 -22.61 21.14
CA THR A 78 -28.56 -23.86 20.49
C THR A 78 -27.31 -24.66 20.07
N PRO A 79 -27.18 -25.94 20.45
CA PRO A 79 -26.14 -26.82 19.92
C PRO A 79 -26.38 -27.13 18.45
N TYR A 80 -25.33 -27.12 17.64
CA TYR A 80 -25.36 -27.53 16.24
C TYR A 80 -24.11 -28.33 15.88
N GLU A 81 -24.16 -29.10 14.80
CA GLU A 81 -23.05 -29.95 14.37
C GLU A 81 -22.27 -29.32 13.22
N ILE A 82 -20.94 -29.41 13.28
CA ILE A 82 -20.03 -29.00 12.21
C ILE A 82 -19.06 -30.14 11.87
N ASP A 83 -18.63 -30.17 10.62
CA ASP A 83 -17.53 -31.05 10.22
C ASP A 83 -16.20 -30.52 10.79
N PRO A 84 -15.29 -31.38 11.28
CA PRO A 84 -13.99 -30.95 11.81
C PRO A 84 -13.14 -30.12 10.84
N THR A 85 -13.38 -30.23 9.52
CA THR A 85 -12.71 -29.42 8.49
C THR A 85 -13.04 -27.92 8.59
N HIS A 86 -14.18 -27.59 9.21
CA HIS A 86 -14.65 -26.23 9.51
C HIS A 86 -14.35 -25.79 10.95
N ALA A 87 -13.41 -26.48 11.61
CA ALA A 87 -12.96 -26.15 12.96
C ALA A 87 -11.47 -25.75 12.96
N TRP A 88 -11.19 -24.59 13.57
CA TRP A 88 -9.83 -24.08 13.79
C TRP A 88 -9.55 -23.92 15.29
N ASN A 89 -8.28 -24.18 15.68
CA ASN A 89 -7.81 -23.93 17.04
C ASN A 89 -8.00 -22.46 17.46
N CYS A 90 -8.27 -22.22 18.74
CA CYS A 90 -8.46 -20.89 19.32
C CYS A 90 -7.39 -20.60 20.39
N ASN A 91 -6.82 -19.39 20.37
CA ASN A 91 -5.92 -18.90 21.41
C ASN A 91 -6.71 -18.39 22.63
N SER A 92 -7.26 -19.32 23.41
CA SER A 92 -7.97 -18.99 24.65
C SER A 92 -7.00 -18.40 25.69
N GLN A 93 -7.47 -17.44 26.50
CA GLN A 93 -6.71 -16.82 27.61
C GLN A 93 -5.48 -16.00 27.21
N VAL A 94 -5.30 -15.67 25.93
CA VAL A 94 -4.25 -14.74 25.47
C VAL A 94 -4.81 -13.31 25.49
N ASP A 95 -4.12 -12.38 26.14
CA ASP A 95 -4.42 -10.93 26.03
C ASP A 95 -3.76 -10.38 24.76
N PRO A 96 -4.52 -9.95 23.72
CA PRO A 96 -3.93 -9.43 22.48
C PRO A 96 -3.05 -8.18 22.65
N MET A 97 -3.10 -7.53 23.81
CA MET A 97 -2.30 -6.35 24.15
C MET A 97 -0.99 -6.69 24.87
N SER A 98 -0.75 -7.95 25.24
CA SER A 98 0.43 -8.34 26.03
C SER A 98 1.72 -8.38 25.23
N PHE A 99 1.63 -8.60 23.91
CA PHE A 99 2.77 -8.60 23.00
C PHE A 99 2.44 -7.91 21.67
N GLY A 100 3.50 -7.57 20.92
CA GLY A 100 3.40 -6.77 19.69
C GLY A 100 3.38 -7.57 18.38
N ASP A 101 3.82 -8.83 18.40
CA ASP A 101 4.04 -9.63 17.20
C ASP A 101 3.03 -10.77 17.03
N ILE A 102 2.45 -10.91 15.84
CA ILE A 102 1.45 -11.94 15.52
C ILE A 102 2.04 -13.36 15.62
N GLY A 103 3.33 -13.53 15.31
CA GLY A 103 4.01 -14.82 15.32
C GLY A 103 4.24 -15.41 16.71
N LEU A 104 3.98 -14.63 17.77
CA LEU A 104 4.03 -15.10 19.16
C LEU A 104 2.74 -15.81 19.60
N LEU A 105 1.70 -15.82 18.76
CA LEU A 105 0.49 -16.61 19.00
C LEU A 105 0.78 -18.11 18.88
N ASN A 106 0.20 -18.92 19.77
CA ASN A 106 0.30 -20.38 19.71
C ASN A 106 -0.30 -20.95 18.41
N HIS A 107 -1.45 -20.39 18.01
CA HIS A 107 -2.13 -20.70 16.77
C HIS A 107 -2.20 -19.45 15.88
N THR A 108 -1.58 -19.53 14.70
CA THR A 108 -1.54 -18.44 13.70
C THR A 108 -2.46 -18.72 12.51
N ASN A 109 -3.57 -19.45 12.73
CA ASN A 109 -4.58 -19.67 11.70
C ASN A 109 -5.35 -18.37 11.41
N VAL A 110 -6.02 -18.33 10.25
CA VAL A 110 -6.74 -17.14 9.76
C VAL A 110 -7.64 -16.49 10.83
N PRO A 111 -8.58 -17.21 11.48
CA PRO A 111 -9.45 -16.57 12.47
C PRO A 111 -8.71 -16.06 13.71
N CYS A 112 -7.66 -16.76 14.18
CA CYS A 112 -6.84 -16.28 15.30
C CYS A 112 -6.10 -14.99 14.99
N VAL A 113 -5.55 -14.86 13.78
CA VAL A 113 -4.85 -13.65 13.33
C VAL A 113 -5.83 -12.48 13.21
N LEU A 114 -7.01 -12.72 12.62
CA LEU A 114 -8.08 -11.72 12.52
C LEU A 114 -8.52 -11.24 13.91
N ASP A 115 -8.79 -12.14 14.86
CA ASP A 115 -9.23 -11.80 16.21
C ASP A 115 -8.18 -11.00 17.00
N PHE A 116 -6.89 -11.40 16.90
CA PHE A 116 -5.79 -10.67 17.53
C PHE A 116 -5.71 -9.23 17.02
N LEU A 117 -5.80 -9.02 15.71
CA LEU A 117 -5.79 -7.69 15.11
C LEU A 117 -7.06 -6.90 15.45
N LYS A 118 -8.24 -7.54 15.42
CA LYS A 118 -9.55 -6.95 15.77
C LYS A 118 -9.53 -6.39 17.18
N HIS A 119 -9.10 -7.18 18.17
CA HIS A 119 -9.06 -6.74 19.56
C HIS A 119 -8.07 -5.59 19.80
N ARG A 120 -6.92 -5.60 19.12
CA ARG A 120 -5.94 -4.49 19.20
C ARG A 120 -6.50 -3.22 18.56
N TYR A 121 -7.08 -3.33 17.37
CA TYR A 121 -7.72 -2.23 16.64
C TYR A 121 -8.84 -1.58 17.47
N LEU A 122 -9.75 -2.38 18.05
CA LEU A 122 -10.86 -1.89 18.87
C LEU A 122 -10.39 -1.20 20.17
N LYS A 123 -9.18 -1.54 20.65
CA LYS A 123 -8.51 -0.87 21.77
C LYS A 123 -7.61 0.30 21.33
N ASN A 124 -7.73 0.75 20.09
CA ASN A 124 -6.94 1.81 19.45
C ASN A 124 -5.42 1.53 19.38
N GLN A 125 -5.01 0.25 19.41
CA GLN A 125 -3.65 -0.16 19.08
C GLN A 125 -3.63 -0.68 17.64
N ILE A 126 -3.33 0.20 16.70
CA ILE A 126 -3.43 -0.06 15.27
C ILE A 126 -2.18 -0.66 14.65
N TYR A 127 -1.05 -0.62 15.36
CA TYR A 127 0.24 -1.11 14.89
C TYR A 127 0.55 -2.47 15.50
N THR A 128 0.93 -3.42 14.66
CA THR A 128 1.24 -4.80 15.07
C THR A 128 2.34 -5.35 14.16
N THR A 129 3.34 -6.04 14.70
CA THR A 129 4.43 -6.61 13.89
C THR A 129 4.09 -8.02 13.42
N ALA A 130 4.60 -8.37 12.25
CA ALA A 130 4.75 -9.72 11.75
C ALA A 130 6.12 -9.77 11.09
N VAL A 131 7.18 -9.72 11.92
CA VAL A 131 8.55 -9.41 11.49
C VAL A 131 8.94 -10.16 10.20
N PRO A 132 9.49 -9.47 9.19
CA PRO A 132 9.93 -8.06 9.20
C PRO A 132 8.84 -7.04 8.85
N LEU A 133 7.57 -7.44 8.76
CA LEU A 133 6.46 -6.55 8.43
C LEU A 133 5.94 -5.79 9.66
N ILE A 134 5.47 -4.56 9.44
CA ILE A 134 4.64 -3.83 10.39
C ILE A 134 3.27 -3.59 9.76
N VAL A 135 2.22 -4.12 10.39
CA VAL A 135 0.83 -3.93 10.01
C VAL A 135 0.29 -2.66 10.66
N ALA A 136 -0.33 -1.77 9.88
CA ALA A 136 -0.95 -0.54 10.33
C ALA A 136 -2.41 -0.48 9.86
N ILE A 137 -3.38 -0.57 10.77
CA ILE A 137 -4.82 -0.56 10.41
C ILE A 137 -5.38 0.85 10.53
N ASN A 138 -6.05 1.36 9.49
CA ASN A 138 -6.55 2.73 9.47
C ASN A 138 -7.61 2.97 10.58
N PRO A 139 -7.36 3.87 11.56
CA PRO A 139 -8.32 4.16 12.61
C PRO A 139 -9.50 5.04 12.18
N TYR A 140 -9.42 5.73 11.04
CA TYR A 140 -10.38 6.77 10.60
C TYR A 140 -10.64 7.90 11.60
N LYS A 141 -9.75 8.06 12.58
CA LYS A 141 -9.74 9.16 13.55
C LYS A 141 -8.31 9.37 14.04
N ASP A 142 -7.97 10.59 14.44
CA ASP A 142 -6.69 10.84 15.12
C ASP A 142 -6.71 10.18 16.51
N LEU A 143 -5.68 9.39 16.80
CA LEU A 143 -5.49 8.72 18.08
C LEU A 143 -4.60 9.52 19.04
N GLY A 144 -4.00 10.63 18.57
CA GLY A 144 -3.02 11.40 19.33
C GLY A 144 -1.68 10.67 19.52
N ASN A 145 -1.49 9.51 18.89
CA ASN A 145 -0.29 8.67 19.00
C ASN A 145 0.83 9.06 18.01
N THR A 146 0.61 10.08 17.19
CA THR A 146 1.61 10.56 16.21
C THR A 146 2.13 11.97 16.52
N THR A 147 1.75 12.55 17.66
CA THR A 147 2.14 13.90 18.06
C THR A 147 3.65 14.01 18.34
N ASN A 148 4.14 15.25 18.50
CA ASN A 148 5.55 15.50 18.85
C ASN A 148 5.98 14.84 20.17
N GLU A 149 5.05 14.63 21.11
CA GLU A 149 5.33 13.88 22.34
C GLU A 149 5.70 12.43 22.03
N TRP A 150 4.94 11.77 21.16
CA TRP A 150 5.21 10.41 20.72
C TRP A 150 6.49 10.30 19.91
N ILE A 151 6.77 11.27 19.02
CA ILE A 151 8.03 11.33 18.28
C ILE A 151 9.22 11.36 19.25
N ARG A 152 9.22 12.29 20.22
CA ARG A 152 10.28 12.38 21.24
C ARG A 152 10.39 11.09 22.06
N ARG A 153 9.27 10.52 22.49
CA ARG A 153 9.25 9.26 23.24
C ARG A 153 9.96 8.14 22.48
N TYR A 154 9.60 7.93 21.21
CA TYR A 154 10.20 6.86 20.41
C TYR A 154 11.67 7.13 20.08
N ARG A 155 12.05 8.39 19.88
CA ARG A 155 13.43 8.81 19.58
C ARG A 155 14.37 8.69 20.79
N ASP A 156 13.91 9.08 21.98
CA ASP A 156 14.78 9.34 23.14
C ASP A 156 14.77 8.20 24.17
N THR A 157 13.81 7.28 24.13
CA THR A 157 13.79 6.11 25.03
C THR A 157 15.02 5.24 24.79
N SER A 158 15.78 4.90 25.83
CA SER A 158 17.01 4.10 25.70
C SER A 158 16.75 2.71 25.11
N ASP A 159 15.92 1.92 25.78
CA ASP A 159 15.54 0.57 25.36
C ASP A 159 14.27 0.58 24.47
N HIS A 160 14.49 0.38 23.18
CA HIS A 160 13.43 0.38 22.17
C HIS A 160 12.49 -0.83 22.28
N THR A 161 12.94 -1.94 22.89
CA THR A 161 12.14 -3.18 22.98
C THR A 161 10.95 -3.05 23.94
N LYS A 162 11.00 -2.08 24.85
CA LYS A 162 9.91 -1.73 25.78
C LYS A 162 8.80 -0.89 25.14
N LEU A 163 9.02 -0.38 23.94
CA LEU A 163 8.02 0.43 23.22
C LEU A 163 7.07 -0.49 22.45
N PRO A 164 5.76 -0.18 22.42
CA PRO A 164 4.84 -0.93 21.59
C PRO A 164 5.14 -0.70 20.10
N PRO A 165 4.71 -1.60 19.20
CA PRO A 165 4.86 -1.40 17.76
C PRO A 165 4.32 -0.04 17.30
N HIS A 166 5.03 0.60 16.39
CA HIS A 166 4.64 1.88 15.77
C HIS A 166 5.39 2.08 14.45
N VAL A 167 4.88 2.97 13.59
CA VAL A 167 5.67 3.47 12.44
C VAL A 167 6.97 4.17 12.87
N PHE A 168 7.05 4.64 14.11
CA PHE A 168 8.25 5.26 14.67
C PHE A 168 9.27 4.22 15.15
N THR A 169 8.82 3.01 15.49
CA THR A 169 9.73 1.86 15.69
C THR A 169 10.50 1.60 14.40
N CYS A 170 9.78 1.48 13.28
CA CYS A 170 10.36 1.34 11.94
C CYS A 170 11.33 2.48 11.61
N ALA A 171 10.88 3.73 11.77
CA ALA A 171 11.70 4.90 11.46
C ALA A 171 12.99 4.95 12.28
N ARG A 172 12.93 4.60 13.58
CA ARG A 172 14.10 4.52 14.45
C ARG A 172 15.04 3.39 14.05
N GLU A 173 14.53 2.19 13.82
CA GLU A 173 15.33 1.02 13.42
C GLU A 173 16.05 1.29 12.09
N ALA A 174 15.33 1.82 11.10
CA ALA A 174 15.90 2.19 9.82
C ALA A 174 17.00 3.26 10.00
N LEU A 175 16.74 4.35 10.74
CA LEU A 175 17.75 5.40 10.95
C LEU A 175 18.96 4.89 11.76
N SER A 176 18.73 3.99 12.72
CA SER A 176 19.79 3.35 13.51
C SER A 176 20.70 2.51 12.62
N ASN A 177 20.15 1.70 11.72
CA ASN A 177 20.95 0.91 10.78
C ASN A 177 21.68 1.80 9.77
N LEU A 178 21.02 2.86 9.29
CA LEU A 178 21.62 3.82 8.35
C LEU A 178 22.93 4.38 8.88
N HIS A 179 22.98 4.79 10.15
CA HIS A 179 24.18 5.35 10.77
C HIS A 179 25.09 4.31 11.40
N GLY A 180 24.53 3.24 11.97
CA GLY A 180 25.28 2.21 12.69
C GLY A 180 26.12 1.32 11.78
N VAL A 181 25.63 0.99 10.58
CA VAL A 181 26.35 0.15 9.60
C VAL A 181 26.62 0.88 8.28
N ASN A 182 26.34 2.18 8.21
CA ASN A 182 26.57 3.03 7.03
C ASN A 182 25.94 2.50 5.73
N LYS A 183 24.78 1.83 5.84
CA LYS A 183 24.06 1.22 4.71
C LYS A 183 22.77 1.99 4.44
N SER A 184 22.54 2.38 3.19
CA SER A 184 21.26 3.01 2.80
C SER A 184 20.08 2.10 3.11
N GLN A 185 18.98 2.69 3.54
CA GLN A 185 17.77 2.00 3.98
C GLN A 185 16.60 2.47 3.14
N THR A 186 15.54 1.68 2.96
CA THR A 186 14.31 2.12 2.28
C THR A 186 13.07 1.69 3.05
N ILE A 187 12.20 2.63 3.42
CA ILE A 187 10.89 2.33 4.02
C ILE A 187 9.83 2.27 2.91
N ILE A 188 9.18 1.12 2.76
CA ILE A 188 8.16 0.87 1.74
C ILE A 188 6.79 0.80 2.42
N VAL A 189 5.93 1.78 2.10
CA VAL A 189 4.55 1.85 2.60
C VAL A 189 3.60 1.38 1.51
N SER A 190 2.82 0.34 1.80
CA SER A 190 1.96 -0.34 0.82
C SER A 190 0.59 -0.65 1.41
N GLY A 191 -0.42 -0.81 0.55
CA GLY A 191 -1.82 -0.96 0.96
C GLY A 191 -2.77 -0.45 -0.13
N GLU A 192 -4.03 -0.87 -0.08
CA GLU A 192 -5.05 -0.38 -1.00
C GLU A 192 -5.35 1.13 -0.80
N SER A 193 -6.17 1.71 -1.68
CA SER A 193 -6.57 3.12 -1.57
C SER A 193 -7.38 3.37 -0.29
N GLY A 194 -6.97 4.35 0.51
CA GLY A 194 -7.59 4.68 1.80
C GLY A 194 -7.08 3.86 2.99
N ALA A 195 -6.05 3.02 2.82
CA ALA A 195 -5.47 2.23 3.91
C ALA A 195 -4.59 3.05 4.89
N GLY A 196 -4.22 4.28 4.54
CA GLY A 196 -3.41 5.17 5.40
C GLY A 196 -1.92 5.27 5.03
N LYS A 197 -1.55 4.94 3.79
CA LYS A 197 -0.16 4.99 3.31
C LYS A 197 0.48 6.38 3.41
N THR A 198 -0.15 7.36 2.76
CA THR A 198 0.34 8.75 2.75
C THR A 198 0.39 9.35 4.15
N GLU A 199 -0.55 9.00 5.03
CA GLU A 199 -0.51 9.41 6.43
C GLU A 199 0.68 8.79 7.18
N ALA A 200 0.95 7.49 7.00
CA ALA A 200 2.12 6.85 7.59
C ALA A 200 3.44 7.46 7.05
N THR A 201 3.52 7.74 5.76
CA THR A 201 4.65 8.44 5.13
C THR A 201 4.87 9.82 5.78
N LYS A 202 3.82 10.63 5.92
CA LYS A 202 3.89 11.94 6.59
C LYS A 202 4.35 11.80 8.04
N GLN A 203 3.82 10.84 8.79
CA GLN A 203 4.21 10.60 10.18
C GLN A 203 5.71 10.29 10.29
N ILE A 204 6.23 9.42 9.42
CA ILE A 204 7.65 9.05 9.39
C ILE A 204 8.52 10.25 8.98
N MET A 205 8.09 11.04 8.00
CA MET A 205 8.78 12.29 7.64
C MET A 205 8.85 13.27 8.82
N ARG A 206 7.76 13.44 9.58
CA ARG A 206 7.77 14.27 10.80
C ARG A 206 8.72 13.72 11.87
N TYR A 207 8.83 12.40 12.00
CA TYR A 207 9.79 11.78 12.90
C TYR A 207 11.22 12.14 12.47
N PHE A 208 11.56 11.99 11.18
CA PHE A 208 12.86 12.35 10.65
C PHE A 208 13.17 13.85 10.70
N ALA A 209 12.16 14.71 10.59
CA ALA A 209 12.32 16.16 10.73
C ALA A 209 12.60 16.63 12.17
N SER A 210 12.40 15.75 13.18
CA SER A 210 12.53 16.11 14.59
C SER A 210 13.94 15.87 15.13
N SER A 211 14.77 16.92 15.13
CA SER A 211 16.13 16.86 15.68
C SER A 211 16.18 16.94 17.21
N LYS A 212 17.16 16.28 17.85
CA LYS A 212 17.45 16.43 19.29
C LYS A 212 18.06 17.79 19.61
N SER A 213 18.95 18.25 18.75
CA SER A 213 19.72 19.48 18.92
C SER A 213 19.30 20.49 17.86
N GLY A 214 18.73 21.63 18.26
CA GLY A 214 18.13 22.63 17.35
C GLY A 214 19.10 23.39 16.43
N ASN A 215 20.32 22.92 16.25
CA ASN A 215 21.39 23.62 15.53
C ASN A 215 21.53 23.11 14.08
N MET A 216 20.44 23.19 13.31
CA MET A 216 20.43 22.77 11.90
C MET A 216 19.88 23.84 10.96
N ASP A 217 20.40 23.87 9.73
CA ASP A 217 19.76 24.58 8.63
C ASP A 217 18.41 23.93 8.31
N LEU A 218 17.34 24.63 8.66
CA LEU A 218 15.95 24.19 8.48
C LEU A 218 15.41 24.53 7.10
N ARG A 219 16.13 25.28 6.26
CA ARG A 219 15.63 25.75 4.96
C ARG A 219 15.28 24.59 4.03
N ILE A 220 16.22 23.66 3.84
CA ILE A 220 16.03 22.46 3.01
C ILE A 220 14.93 21.57 3.59
N GLN A 221 14.93 21.37 4.92
CA GLN A 221 13.88 20.60 5.59
C GLN A 221 12.49 21.23 5.38
N THR A 222 12.39 22.56 5.41
CA THR A 222 11.13 23.29 5.21
C THR A 222 10.59 23.05 3.81
N ALA A 223 11.42 23.18 2.78
CA ALA A 223 11.04 22.90 1.39
C ALA A 223 10.55 21.44 1.19
N ILE A 224 11.25 20.47 1.79
CA ILE A 224 10.87 19.04 1.73
C ILE A 224 9.52 18.79 2.40
N MET A 225 9.24 19.44 3.53
CA MET A 225 7.97 19.28 4.25
C MET A 225 6.82 20.01 3.54
N ALA A 226 7.08 21.20 2.99
CA ALA A 226 6.15 21.99 2.17
C ALA A 226 5.78 21.31 0.84
N ALA A 227 6.63 20.40 0.34
CA ALA A 227 6.28 19.63 -0.84
C ALA A 227 5.04 18.73 -0.63
N ASN A 228 4.71 18.32 0.60
CA ASN A 228 3.60 17.40 0.83
C ASN A 228 2.23 17.98 0.42
N PRO A 229 1.77 19.15 0.93
CA PRO A 229 0.51 19.73 0.48
C PRO A 229 0.45 19.97 -1.04
N VAL A 230 1.55 20.42 -1.64
CA VAL A 230 1.62 20.69 -3.09
C VAL A 230 1.50 19.38 -3.90
N LEU A 231 2.23 18.35 -3.52
CA LEU A 231 2.16 17.04 -4.19
C LEU A 231 0.79 16.39 -4.04
N GLU A 232 0.15 16.54 -2.88
CA GLU A 232 -1.23 16.08 -2.67
C GLU A 232 -2.22 16.90 -3.51
N ALA A 233 -2.06 18.21 -3.60
CA ALA A 233 -2.94 19.06 -4.40
C ALA A 233 -2.89 18.71 -5.90
N PHE A 234 -1.69 18.56 -6.45
CA PHE A 234 -1.50 18.30 -7.89
C PHE A 234 -1.60 16.81 -8.27
N GLY A 235 -1.33 15.90 -7.33
CA GLY A 235 -1.20 14.46 -7.60
C GLY A 235 -2.25 13.59 -6.92
N ASN A 236 -3.06 14.12 -6.00
CA ASN A 236 -4.16 13.38 -5.36
C ASN A 236 -5.52 13.88 -5.83
N ALA A 237 -6.50 12.98 -5.76
CA ALA A 237 -7.88 13.26 -6.12
C ALA A 237 -8.85 12.49 -5.22
N LYS A 238 -10.11 12.96 -5.18
CA LYS A 238 -11.19 12.23 -4.51
C LYS A 238 -11.72 11.12 -5.40
N THR A 239 -11.66 9.88 -4.91
CA THR A 239 -12.28 8.70 -5.50
C THR A 239 -13.42 8.18 -4.61
N ILE A 240 -14.16 7.18 -5.08
CA ILE A 240 -15.16 6.52 -4.24
C ILE A 240 -14.50 5.84 -3.02
N ARG A 241 -13.29 5.29 -3.19
CA ARG A 241 -12.57 4.52 -2.16
C ARG A 241 -11.85 5.39 -1.14
N ASN A 242 -11.36 6.56 -1.54
CA ASN A 242 -10.58 7.46 -0.70
C ASN A 242 -10.78 8.93 -1.12
N ASN A 243 -11.03 9.82 -0.15
CA ASN A 243 -11.21 11.24 -0.44
C ASN A 243 -9.91 11.95 -0.81
N ASN A 244 -8.76 11.40 -0.42
CA ASN A 244 -7.44 11.93 -0.75
C ASN A 244 -6.58 10.81 -1.35
N SER A 245 -6.99 10.29 -2.51
CA SER A 245 -6.31 9.18 -3.18
C SER A 245 -5.15 9.72 -4.00
N SER A 246 -3.92 9.34 -3.65
CA SER A 246 -2.77 9.55 -4.53
C SER A 246 -3.04 8.91 -5.89
N ARG A 247 -2.65 9.57 -6.98
CA ARG A 247 -2.75 9.05 -8.36
C ARG A 247 -1.40 9.06 -9.08
N PHE A 248 -0.32 9.05 -8.30
CA PHE A 248 1.06 8.86 -8.73
C PHE A 248 1.82 8.03 -7.69
N GLY A 249 2.87 7.32 -8.12
CA GLY A 249 3.84 6.70 -7.22
C GLY A 249 4.88 7.72 -6.77
N ARG A 250 5.22 7.74 -5.48
CA ARG A 250 6.17 8.69 -4.89
C ARG A 250 7.35 7.95 -4.27
N PHE A 251 8.55 8.26 -4.74
CA PHE A 251 9.79 7.83 -4.10
C PHE A 251 10.56 9.05 -3.59
N MET A 252 11.19 8.93 -2.42
CA MET A 252 12.04 9.97 -1.84
C MET A 252 13.38 9.38 -1.42
N GLN A 253 14.43 10.17 -1.57
CA GLN A 253 15.74 9.91 -0.95
C GLN A 253 16.02 11.03 0.03
N LEU A 254 16.33 10.70 1.29
CA LEU A 254 16.57 11.69 2.34
C LEU A 254 17.94 11.46 2.98
N VAL A 255 18.69 12.53 3.22
CA VAL A 255 19.87 12.51 4.09
C VAL A 255 19.45 13.06 5.43
N ILE A 256 19.51 12.23 6.47
CA ILE A 256 19.04 12.56 7.82
C ILE A 256 20.24 12.55 8.76
N SER A 257 20.28 13.47 9.72
CA SER A 257 21.31 13.45 10.76
C SER A 257 21.05 12.34 11.78
N HIS A 258 22.11 11.84 12.44
CA HIS A 258 21.99 10.81 13.48
C HIS A 258 21.13 11.25 14.68
N GLU A 259 21.07 12.55 14.97
CA GLU A 259 20.21 13.13 16.00
C GLU A 259 18.80 13.50 15.50
N GLY A 260 18.49 13.20 14.24
CA GLY A 260 17.30 13.66 13.56
C GLY A 260 17.49 15.01 12.87
N GLY A 261 16.57 15.32 11.97
CA GLY A 261 16.59 16.46 11.07
C GLY A 261 17.06 16.10 9.66
N ILE A 262 16.34 16.57 8.64
CA ILE A 262 16.60 16.29 7.22
C ILE A 262 17.56 17.35 6.68
N ARG A 263 18.67 16.91 6.07
CA ARG A 263 19.73 17.76 5.51
C ARG A 263 19.57 17.98 4.01
N TYR A 264 19.24 16.91 3.28
CA TYR A 264 19.04 16.91 1.84
C TYR A 264 17.90 15.96 1.48
N GLY A 265 17.33 16.15 0.29
CA GLY A 265 16.28 15.29 -0.22
C GLY A 265 16.27 15.20 -1.74
N SER A 266 15.56 14.22 -2.28
CA SER A 266 15.11 14.17 -3.67
C SER A 266 13.73 13.55 -3.67
N VAL A 267 12.82 14.10 -4.47
CA VAL A 267 11.48 13.55 -4.69
C VAL A 267 11.36 13.12 -6.14
N VAL A 268 10.86 11.91 -6.36
CA VAL A 268 10.60 11.35 -7.68
C VAL A 268 9.13 10.92 -7.71
N ALA A 269 8.36 11.50 -8.63
CA ALA A 269 7.01 11.07 -8.94
C ALA A 269 6.98 10.33 -10.28
N PHE A 270 6.19 9.26 -10.34
CA PHE A 270 6.01 8.48 -11.57
C PHE A 270 4.56 7.98 -11.68
N LEU A 271 4.12 7.66 -12.90
CA LEU A 271 2.77 7.17 -13.20
C LEU A 271 1.63 8.07 -12.71
N LEU A 272 1.67 9.36 -13.04
CA LEU A 272 0.51 10.22 -12.82
C LEU A 272 -0.66 9.73 -13.69
N GLU A 273 -1.85 9.57 -13.10
CA GLU A 273 -3.06 9.17 -13.84
C GLU A 273 -3.53 10.30 -14.76
N LYS A 274 -3.11 10.27 -16.03
CA LYS A 274 -3.41 11.33 -16.99
C LYS A 274 -4.89 11.42 -17.38
N SER A 275 -5.60 10.29 -17.40
CA SER A 275 -7.02 10.24 -17.75
C SER A 275 -7.89 11.13 -16.85
N ARG A 276 -7.54 11.21 -15.56
CA ARG A 276 -8.28 11.98 -14.54
C ARG A 276 -8.31 13.49 -14.81
N ILE A 277 -7.39 14.00 -15.63
CA ILE A 277 -7.35 15.40 -16.06
C ILE A 277 -8.51 15.70 -17.01
N ILE A 278 -8.93 14.70 -17.80
CA ILE A 278 -9.90 14.88 -18.89
C ILE A 278 -11.29 14.44 -18.49
N THR A 279 -11.42 13.28 -17.84
CA THR A 279 -12.70 12.72 -17.43
C THR A 279 -12.62 12.11 -16.04
N GLN A 280 -13.76 12.10 -15.34
CA GLN A 280 -13.90 11.47 -14.03
C GLN A 280 -15.22 10.71 -13.96
N ASP A 281 -15.20 9.57 -13.28
CA ASP A 281 -16.42 8.81 -13.00
C ASP A 281 -17.36 9.59 -12.06
N ASP A 282 -18.63 9.21 -12.06
CA ASP A 282 -19.62 9.79 -11.16
C ASP A 282 -19.21 9.61 -9.69
N ASN A 283 -19.40 10.67 -8.92
CA ASN A 283 -18.93 10.76 -7.53
C ASN A 283 -17.40 10.71 -7.38
N GLU A 284 -16.61 10.93 -8.44
CA GLU A 284 -15.17 11.17 -8.34
C GLU A 284 -14.81 12.58 -8.77
N ARG A 285 -13.73 13.14 -8.21
CA ARG A 285 -13.18 14.44 -8.60
C ARG A 285 -11.93 14.28 -9.45
N SER A 286 -11.59 15.35 -10.16
CA SER A 286 -10.24 15.54 -10.69
C SER A 286 -9.25 15.86 -9.55
N TYR A 287 -8.03 16.25 -9.89
CA TYR A 287 -7.01 16.67 -8.93
C TYR A 287 -7.49 17.83 -8.06
N HIS A 288 -7.12 17.81 -6.78
CA HIS A 288 -7.62 18.80 -5.80
C HIS A 288 -7.31 20.22 -6.21
N ILE A 289 -6.13 20.46 -6.79
CA ILE A 289 -5.64 21.79 -7.18
C ILE A 289 -6.61 22.54 -8.10
N PHE A 290 -7.36 21.85 -8.97
CA PHE A 290 -8.34 22.52 -9.84
C PHE A 290 -9.45 23.17 -9.02
N TYR A 291 -9.97 22.47 -8.03
CA TYR A 291 -11.06 22.96 -7.19
C TYR A 291 -10.56 23.96 -6.15
N GLN A 292 -9.40 23.69 -5.55
CA GLN A 292 -8.71 24.60 -4.62
C GLN A 292 -8.46 25.95 -5.29
N PHE A 293 -7.92 25.95 -6.51
CA PHE A 293 -7.68 27.17 -7.27
C PHE A 293 -8.97 27.91 -7.64
N LEU A 294 -9.97 27.23 -8.22
CA LEU A 294 -11.21 27.89 -8.66
C LEU A 294 -12.02 28.46 -7.48
N LYS A 295 -12.00 27.79 -6.31
CA LYS A 295 -12.68 28.26 -5.09
C LYS A 295 -11.86 29.33 -4.37
N GLY A 296 -10.58 29.06 -4.10
CA GLY A 296 -9.70 29.85 -3.24
C GLY A 296 -8.95 30.99 -3.92
N ALA A 297 -8.93 31.09 -5.26
CA ALA A 297 -8.30 32.21 -5.94
C ALA A 297 -8.92 33.56 -5.53
N ASN A 298 -8.06 34.54 -5.26
CA ASN A 298 -8.48 35.91 -4.96
C ASN A 298 -9.13 36.58 -6.18
N SER A 299 -9.82 37.70 -5.96
CA SER A 299 -10.54 38.43 -7.02
C SER A 299 -9.63 38.84 -8.18
N THR A 300 -8.38 39.23 -7.88
CA THR A 300 -7.38 39.63 -8.88
C THR A 300 -7.03 38.48 -9.82
N MET A 301 -6.73 37.30 -9.28
CA MET A 301 -6.46 36.09 -10.08
C MET A 301 -7.69 35.67 -10.89
N LYS A 302 -8.89 35.72 -10.29
CA LYS A 302 -10.15 35.42 -10.99
C LYS A 302 -10.35 36.31 -12.20
N SER A 303 -10.15 37.61 -12.08
CA SER A 303 -10.23 38.54 -13.21
C SER A 303 -9.08 38.38 -14.21
N LYS A 304 -7.84 38.19 -13.74
CA LYS A 304 -6.65 38.10 -14.59
C LYS A 304 -6.69 36.89 -15.52
N PHE A 305 -7.12 35.74 -14.98
CA PHE A 305 -7.20 34.50 -15.73
C PHE A 305 -8.58 34.22 -16.35
N GLY A 306 -9.60 35.02 -16.01
CA GLY A 306 -10.97 34.80 -16.50
C GLY A 306 -11.59 33.52 -15.94
N LEU A 307 -11.37 33.24 -14.65
CA LEU A 307 -11.84 32.01 -14.01
C LEU A 307 -13.37 31.98 -13.91
N LYS A 308 -13.95 30.80 -14.19
CA LYS A 308 -15.37 30.51 -14.03
C LYS A 308 -15.64 29.67 -12.78
N GLY A 309 -16.90 29.32 -12.52
CA GLY A 309 -17.25 28.41 -11.43
C GLY A 309 -16.75 26.98 -11.68
N VAL A 310 -16.64 26.19 -10.60
CA VAL A 310 -16.20 24.78 -10.66
C VAL A 310 -17.11 23.89 -11.52
N THR A 311 -18.36 24.30 -11.74
CA THR A 311 -19.34 23.61 -12.59
C THR A 311 -19.25 23.97 -14.07
N ASP A 312 -18.48 25.01 -14.41
CA ASP A 312 -18.48 25.61 -15.75
C ASP A 312 -17.32 25.10 -16.63
N TYR A 313 -16.60 24.06 -16.18
CA TYR A 313 -15.46 23.49 -16.88
C TYR A 313 -15.73 22.04 -17.31
N LYS A 314 -15.61 21.75 -18.61
CA LYS A 314 -15.83 20.44 -19.23
C LYS A 314 -14.91 19.35 -18.67
N LEU A 315 -13.71 19.73 -18.23
CA LEU A 315 -12.73 18.81 -17.64
C LEU A 315 -13.06 18.42 -16.20
N LEU A 316 -14.02 19.07 -15.56
CA LEU A 316 -14.40 18.82 -14.18
C LEU A 316 -15.82 18.26 -14.12
N ASN A 317 -16.01 17.17 -13.38
CA ASN A 317 -17.34 16.66 -13.11
C ASN A 317 -18.13 17.66 -12.24
N PRO A 318 -19.25 18.25 -12.75
CA PRO A 318 -19.98 19.29 -12.06
C PRO A 318 -20.81 18.76 -10.87
N ASN A 319 -21.03 17.44 -10.78
CA ASN A 319 -21.86 16.83 -9.74
C ASN A 319 -21.04 16.39 -8.51
N SER A 320 -19.71 16.41 -8.60
CA SER A 320 -18.82 15.89 -7.56
C SER A 320 -17.92 16.97 -6.93
N THR A 321 -18.25 18.25 -7.08
CA THR A 321 -17.37 19.39 -6.72
C THR A 321 -17.08 19.54 -5.23
N GLU A 322 -17.97 19.07 -4.35
CA GLU A 322 -17.80 19.15 -2.89
C GLU A 322 -17.40 17.80 -2.28
N VAL A 323 -16.56 17.85 -1.23
CA VAL A 323 -16.11 16.66 -0.49
C VAL A 323 -16.34 16.88 1.00
N SER A 324 -17.03 15.94 1.64
CA SER A 324 -17.28 15.97 3.08
C SER A 324 -15.98 16.04 3.87
N GLY A 325 -15.85 17.10 4.69
CA GLY A 325 -14.71 17.30 5.59
C GLY A 325 -13.44 17.85 4.94
N VAL A 326 -13.53 18.34 3.69
CA VAL A 326 -12.43 19.01 2.98
C VAL A 326 -12.84 20.45 2.71
N ASP A 327 -11.96 21.39 3.04
CA ASP A 327 -12.13 22.82 2.76
C ASP A 327 -11.10 23.25 1.72
N ASP A 328 -11.51 23.18 0.45
CA ASP A 328 -10.66 23.50 -0.69
C ASP A 328 -10.11 24.94 -0.65
N VAL A 329 -10.78 25.88 0.03
CA VAL A 329 -10.31 27.28 0.15
C VAL A 329 -9.15 27.35 1.14
N LYS A 330 -9.32 26.75 2.32
CA LYS A 330 -8.25 26.69 3.32
C LYS A 330 -7.05 25.89 2.83
N ASP A 331 -7.30 24.78 2.15
CA ASP A 331 -6.23 23.95 1.58
C ASP A 331 -5.46 24.72 0.49
N PHE A 332 -6.13 25.60 -0.27
CA PHE A 332 -5.47 26.47 -1.25
C PHE A 332 -4.52 27.47 -0.58
N GLU A 333 -4.89 28.05 0.56
CA GLU A 333 -4.01 28.94 1.33
C GLU A 333 -2.73 28.20 1.78
N GLU A 334 -2.88 26.96 2.27
CA GLU A 334 -1.75 26.10 2.64
C GLU A 334 -0.85 25.77 1.45
N VAL A 335 -1.44 25.51 0.27
CA VAL A 335 -0.69 25.25 -0.97
C VAL A 335 0.10 26.48 -1.42
N ILE A 336 -0.48 27.68 -1.40
CA ILE A 336 0.23 28.91 -1.78
C ILE A 336 1.43 29.16 -0.86
N GLU A 337 1.24 29.01 0.45
CA GLU A 337 2.34 29.16 1.41
C GLU A 337 3.40 28.06 1.23
N SER A 338 2.97 26.84 0.91
CA SER A 338 3.88 25.74 0.64
C SER A 338 4.72 25.97 -0.62
N LEU A 339 4.14 26.52 -1.70
CA LEU A 339 4.89 26.87 -2.91
C LEU A 339 5.96 27.93 -2.63
N LYS A 340 5.65 28.95 -1.80
CA LYS A 340 6.65 29.94 -1.35
C LYS A 340 7.78 29.30 -0.56
N ASN A 341 7.44 28.38 0.34
CA ASN A 341 8.41 27.61 1.14
C ASN A 341 9.27 26.64 0.30
N MET A 342 8.86 26.34 -0.93
CA MET A 342 9.66 25.62 -1.93
C MET A 342 10.58 26.56 -2.74
N GLU A 343 10.74 27.81 -2.30
CA GLU A 343 11.57 28.83 -2.93
C GLU A 343 11.14 29.16 -4.37
N LEU A 344 9.83 29.14 -4.64
CA LEU A 344 9.23 29.69 -5.86
C LEU A 344 8.92 31.17 -5.65
N SER A 345 9.25 32.01 -6.63
CA SER A 345 8.87 33.42 -6.59
C SER A 345 7.37 33.59 -6.86
N GLU A 346 6.80 34.75 -6.50
CA GLU A 346 5.39 35.03 -6.82
C GLU A 346 5.12 35.00 -8.34
N SER A 347 6.11 35.36 -9.16
CA SER A 347 6.03 35.23 -10.62
C SER A 347 5.93 33.76 -11.06
N ASP A 348 6.73 32.87 -10.47
CA ASP A 348 6.70 31.44 -10.81
C ASP A 348 5.36 30.83 -10.42
N ILE A 349 4.86 31.17 -9.22
CA ILE A 349 3.55 30.74 -8.72
C ILE A 349 2.44 31.22 -9.65
N GLU A 350 2.50 32.47 -10.10
CA GLU A 350 1.51 33.02 -11.03
C GLU A 350 1.52 32.28 -12.38
N VAL A 351 2.69 31.95 -12.92
CA VAL A 351 2.81 31.18 -14.17
C VAL A 351 2.26 29.76 -13.99
N ILE A 352 2.54 29.08 -12.87
CA ILE A 352 1.96 27.76 -12.55
C ILE A 352 0.44 27.81 -12.67
N PHE A 353 -0.21 28.79 -12.03
CA PHE A 353 -1.67 28.91 -12.05
C PHE A 353 -2.22 29.43 -13.38
N SER A 354 -1.45 30.22 -14.14
CA SER A 354 -1.80 30.61 -15.51
C SER A 354 -1.91 29.38 -16.41
N ILE A 355 -0.95 28.45 -16.32
CA ILE A 355 -0.98 27.19 -17.08
C ILE A 355 -2.19 26.33 -16.67
N VAL A 356 -2.45 26.20 -15.36
CA VAL A 356 -3.64 25.47 -14.86
C VAL A 356 -4.94 26.09 -15.38
N ALA A 357 -5.07 27.42 -15.37
CA ALA A 357 -6.21 28.13 -15.94
C ALA A 357 -6.34 27.90 -17.45
N GLY A 358 -5.22 27.90 -18.17
CA GLY A 358 -5.17 27.64 -19.61
C GLY A 358 -5.62 26.23 -19.97
N ILE A 359 -5.20 25.20 -19.20
CA ILE A 359 -5.63 23.81 -19.38
C ILE A 359 -7.15 23.69 -19.21
N LEU A 360 -7.70 24.25 -18.12
CA LEU A 360 -9.13 24.28 -17.86
C LEU A 360 -9.90 24.98 -19.00
N THR A 361 -9.40 26.11 -19.46
CA THR A 361 -10.02 26.92 -20.52
C THR A 361 -9.99 26.20 -21.86
N LEU A 362 -8.88 25.55 -22.23
CA LEU A 362 -8.77 24.78 -23.48
C LEU A 362 -9.75 23.61 -23.51
N GLY A 363 -9.98 22.97 -22.37
CA GLY A 363 -10.95 21.87 -22.26
C GLY A 363 -12.38 22.27 -22.65
N ASN A 364 -12.76 23.53 -22.42
CA ASN A 364 -14.08 24.06 -22.75
C ASN A 364 -14.29 24.34 -24.24
N VAL A 365 -13.21 24.45 -25.02
CA VAL A 365 -13.29 24.71 -26.48
C VAL A 365 -13.96 23.53 -27.17
N ARG A 366 -15.08 23.77 -27.87
CA ARG A 366 -15.80 22.75 -28.62
C ARG A 366 -15.27 22.64 -30.05
N LEU A 367 -15.05 21.40 -30.47
CA LEU A 367 -14.70 21.06 -31.85
C LEU A 367 -15.95 20.51 -32.57
N ILE A 368 -16.17 20.98 -33.79
CA ILE A 368 -17.30 20.60 -34.65
C ILE A 368 -16.81 19.92 -35.92
N GLU A 369 -17.69 19.16 -36.56
CA GLU A 369 -17.48 18.59 -37.89
C GLU A 369 -17.78 19.66 -38.93
N LYS A 370 -16.93 19.75 -39.95
CA LYS A 370 -17.08 20.66 -41.08
C LYS A 370 -16.68 19.94 -42.36
N GLN A 371 -17.39 20.23 -43.43
CA GLN A 371 -17.05 19.70 -44.75
C GLN A 371 -15.91 20.52 -45.35
N GLU A 372 -14.68 20.06 -45.22
CA GLU A 372 -13.47 20.72 -45.71
C GLU A 372 -12.48 19.69 -46.28
N ALA A 373 -11.67 20.11 -47.27
CA ALA A 373 -10.63 19.28 -47.89
C ALA A 373 -11.10 17.91 -48.44
N GLY A 374 -12.36 17.80 -48.89
CA GLY A 374 -12.93 16.56 -49.43
C GLY A 374 -13.32 15.52 -48.38
N LEU A 375 -13.19 15.85 -47.09
CA LEU A 375 -13.64 15.04 -45.95
C LEU A 375 -14.95 15.62 -45.39
N SER A 376 -15.91 14.76 -45.06
CA SER A 376 -17.18 15.19 -44.45
C SER A 376 -17.08 15.47 -42.95
N ASP A 377 -16.00 15.02 -42.31
CA ASP A 377 -15.81 14.97 -40.86
C ASP A 377 -14.60 15.78 -40.37
N ALA A 378 -14.07 16.69 -41.18
CA ALA A 378 -12.91 17.51 -40.82
C ALA A 378 -13.22 18.37 -39.58
N ALA A 379 -12.26 18.46 -38.65
CA ALA A 379 -12.43 19.22 -37.43
C ALA A 379 -12.32 20.73 -37.69
N ALA A 380 -13.17 21.50 -37.01
CA ALA A 380 -13.02 22.94 -36.87
C ALA A 380 -13.31 23.36 -35.42
N ILE A 381 -12.68 24.46 -34.99
CA ILE A 381 -13.04 25.12 -33.72
C ILE A 381 -14.36 25.86 -33.94
N MET A 382 -15.28 25.76 -32.98
CA MET A 382 -16.55 26.49 -33.01
C MET A 382 -16.29 28.00 -32.94
N ASP A 383 -16.95 28.81 -33.78
CA ASP A 383 -16.62 30.23 -33.93
C ASP A 383 -16.77 31.02 -32.61
N GLU A 384 -17.79 30.71 -31.81
CA GLU A 384 -18.04 31.31 -30.49
C GLU A 384 -16.96 30.96 -29.46
N ASP A 385 -16.29 29.81 -29.64
CA ASP A 385 -15.24 29.33 -28.76
C ASP A 385 -13.83 29.74 -29.24
N MET A 386 -13.70 30.42 -30.38
CA MET A 386 -12.40 30.86 -30.91
C MET A 386 -11.68 31.83 -29.96
N GLY A 387 -12.44 32.74 -29.33
CA GLY A 387 -11.89 33.63 -28.28
C GLY A 387 -11.45 32.87 -27.02
N VAL A 388 -12.18 31.80 -26.66
CA VAL A 388 -11.84 30.91 -25.53
C VAL A 388 -10.55 30.15 -25.83
N PHE A 389 -10.39 29.67 -27.07
CA PHE A 389 -9.18 28.99 -27.54
C PHE A 389 -7.96 29.92 -27.50
N ASN A 390 -8.07 31.12 -28.08
CA ASN A 390 -6.99 32.10 -28.06
C ASN A 390 -6.56 32.43 -26.63
N LYS A 391 -7.53 32.68 -25.75
CA LYS A 391 -7.25 32.95 -24.34
C LYS A 391 -6.56 31.78 -23.64
N ALA A 392 -6.94 30.54 -23.95
CA ALA A 392 -6.30 29.35 -23.39
C ALA A 392 -4.82 29.25 -23.82
N CYS A 393 -4.51 29.49 -25.09
CA CYS A 393 -3.15 29.52 -25.61
C CYS A 393 -2.31 30.63 -24.96
N GLU A 394 -2.86 31.85 -24.85
CA GLU A 394 -2.21 32.97 -24.15
C GLU A 394 -1.89 32.64 -22.69
N LEU A 395 -2.83 32.03 -21.96
CA LEU A 395 -2.65 31.62 -20.56
C LEU A 395 -1.55 30.55 -20.40
N MET A 396 -1.40 29.68 -21.38
CA MET A 396 -0.31 28.69 -21.44
C MET A 396 0.97 29.23 -22.08
N TYR A 397 1.00 30.50 -22.48
CA TYR A 397 2.11 31.14 -23.18
C TYR A 397 2.49 30.42 -24.49
N LEU A 398 1.51 29.98 -25.27
CA LEU A 398 1.70 29.30 -26.55
C LEU A 398 1.16 30.15 -27.71
N ASP A 399 1.76 30.00 -28.88
CA ASP A 399 1.25 30.63 -30.10
C ASP A 399 -0.11 30.00 -30.49
N PRO A 400 -1.20 30.79 -30.51
CA PRO A 400 -2.53 30.24 -30.80
C PRO A 400 -2.66 29.67 -32.21
N GLU A 401 -2.01 30.27 -33.21
CA GLU A 401 -2.14 29.83 -34.60
C GLU A 401 -1.34 28.54 -34.85
N LEU A 402 -0.16 28.40 -34.25
CA LEU A 402 0.61 27.15 -34.33
C LEU A 402 -0.09 26.01 -33.60
N ILE A 403 -0.63 26.23 -32.40
CA ILE A 403 -1.40 25.19 -31.69
C ILE A 403 -2.65 24.80 -32.48
N LYS A 404 -3.37 25.76 -33.05
CA LYS A 404 -4.53 25.50 -33.91
C LYS A 404 -4.16 24.68 -35.13
N ARG A 405 -3.05 25.03 -35.79
CA ARG A 405 -2.52 24.27 -36.93
C ARG A 405 -2.27 22.83 -36.54
N GLU A 406 -1.56 22.56 -35.45
CA GLU A 406 -1.22 21.19 -35.06
C GLU A 406 -2.43 20.33 -34.62
N ILE A 407 -3.49 20.97 -34.10
CA ILE A 407 -4.73 20.28 -33.73
C ILE A 407 -5.63 20.00 -34.95
N LEU A 408 -5.66 20.88 -35.95
CA LEU A 408 -6.60 20.79 -37.08
C LEU A 408 -5.98 20.25 -38.37
N ILE A 409 -4.69 20.50 -38.61
CA ILE A 409 -3.98 20.13 -39.83
C ILE A 409 -3.17 18.86 -39.60
N LYS A 410 -3.35 17.90 -40.51
CA LYS A 410 -2.67 16.61 -40.50
C LYS A 410 -1.57 16.60 -41.54
N VAL A 411 -0.31 16.63 -41.10
CA VAL A 411 0.84 16.43 -41.99
C VAL A 411 1.19 14.94 -42.02
N THR A 412 1.07 14.31 -43.18
CA THR A 412 1.41 12.89 -43.38
C THR A 412 2.61 12.78 -44.32
N VAL A 413 3.61 11.97 -43.97
CA VAL A 413 4.75 11.70 -44.85
C VAL A 413 4.52 10.38 -45.57
N ALA A 414 4.31 10.42 -46.88
CA ALA A 414 4.15 9.25 -47.74
C ALA A 414 5.24 9.25 -48.81
N GLY A 415 6.07 8.20 -48.85
CA GLY A 415 7.12 8.07 -49.87
C GLY A 415 8.17 9.20 -49.89
N GLY A 416 8.36 9.92 -48.79
CA GLY A 416 9.28 11.06 -48.68
C GLY A 416 8.65 12.42 -49.00
N THR A 417 7.39 12.46 -49.47
CA THR A 417 6.65 13.70 -49.70
C THR A 417 5.75 14.03 -48.50
N LYS A 418 5.72 15.31 -48.09
CA LYS A 418 4.80 15.79 -47.06
C LYS A 418 3.46 16.11 -47.71
N ILE A 419 2.40 15.47 -47.24
CA ILE A 419 1.02 15.68 -47.68
C ILE A 419 0.28 16.37 -46.54
N GLU A 420 -0.31 17.53 -46.83
CA GLU A 420 -1.13 18.26 -45.88
C GLU A 420 -2.61 17.85 -46.04
N GLY A 421 -3.23 17.49 -44.93
CA GLY A 421 -4.65 17.15 -44.82
C GLY A 421 -5.26 17.73 -43.55
N ARG A 422 -6.43 17.24 -43.16
CA ARG A 422 -7.14 17.67 -41.94
C ARG A 422 -7.33 16.50 -40.99
N TRP A 423 -7.32 16.78 -39.69
CA TRP A 423 -7.80 15.84 -38.68
C TRP A 423 -9.33 15.82 -38.69
N ASN A 424 -9.93 14.65 -38.45
CA ASN A 424 -11.36 14.60 -38.16
C ASN A 424 -11.64 15.08 -36.72
N LYS A 425 -12.90 15.36 -36.41
CA LYS A 425 -13.32 15.85 -35.09
C LYS A 425 -12.84 14.97 -33.93
N SER A 426 -12.94 13.65 -34.06
CA SER A 426 -12.54 12.71 -33.00
C SER A 426 -11.04 12.79 -32.73
N ASP A 427 -10.23 12.77 -33.79
CA ASP A 427 -8.76 12.85 -33.69
C ASP A 427 -8.32 14.21 -33.13
N ALA A 428 -8.98 15.30 -33.54
CA ALA A 428 -8.68 16.64 -33.02
C ALA A 428 -9.04 16.78 -31.53
N GLU A 429 -10.15 16.19 -31.06
CA GLU A 429 -10.49 16.12 -29.63
C GLU A 429 -9.44 15.31 -28.84
N VAL A 430 -8.91 14.23 -29.43
CA VAL A 430 -7.79 13.47 -28.83
C VAL A 430 -6.54 14.35 -28.74
N LEU A 431 -6.16 15.06 -29.80
CA LEU A 431 -4.99 15.95 -29.79
C LEU A 431 -5.11 17.07 -28.74
N LYS A 432 -6.27 17.72 -28.69
CA LYS A 432 -6.57 18.74 -27.66
C LYS A 432 -6.46 18.14 -26.25
N SER A 433 -7.02 16.96 -26.04
CA SER A 433 -6.96 16.26 -24.74
C SER A 433 -5.54 15.84 -24.37
N SER A 434 -4.74 15.36 -25.34
CA SER A 434 -3.34 15.00 -25.14
C SER A 434 -2.48 16.22 -24.80
N LEU A 435 -2.76 17.39 -25.38
CA LEU A 435 -2.11 18.65 -24.99
C LEU A 435 -2.41 19.01 -23.52
N CYS A 436 -3.67 18.98 -23.10
CA CYS A 436 -4.05 19.21 -21.70
C CYS A 436 -3.35 18.25 -20.73
N LYS A 437 -3.35 16.95 -21.06
CA LYS A 437 -2.69 15.91 -20.24
C LYS A 437 -1.19 16.15 -20.11
N ALA A 438 -0.52 16.43 -21.22
CA ALA A 438 0.93 16.61 -21.27
C ALA A 438 1.35 17.89 -20.54
N MET A 439 0.65 19.01 -20.74
CA MET A 439 0.94 20.26 -20.03
C MET A 439 0.82 20.11 -18.51
N TYR A 440 -0.25 19.46 -18.03
CA TYR A 440 -0.43 19.22 -16.59
C TYR A 440 0.63 18.29 -16.01
N GLU A 441 0.89 17.15 -16.66
CA GLU A 441 1.90 16.18 -16.21
C GLU A 441 3.28 16.82 -16.15
N LYS A 442 3.68 17.56 -17.19
CA LYS A 442 4.98 18.23 -17.22
C LYS A 442 5.07 19.38 -16.23
N LEU A 443 3.99 20.12 -15.98
CA LEU A 443 3.95 21.15 -14.93
C LEU A 443 4.17 20.52 -13.55
N PHE A 444 3.47 19.43 -13.25
CA PHE A 444 3.65 18.68 -12.00
C PHE A 444 5.09 18.19 -11.83
N LEU A 445 5.66 17.59 -12.87
CA LEU A 445 7.05 17.13 -12.85
C LEU A 445 8.06 18.29 -12.80
N TRP A 446 7.74 19.45 -13.37
CA TRP A 446 8.57 20.65 -13.29
C TRP A 446 8.62 21.19 -11.86
N ILE A 447 7.49 21.24 -11.14
CA ILE A 447 7.46 21.63 -9.72
C ILE A 447 8.38 20.72 -8.89
N ILE A 448 8.40 19.42 -9.20
CA ILE A 448 9.29 18.45 -8.56
C ILE A 448 10.76 18.69 -8.93
N ARG A 449 11.07 18.97 -10.21
CA ARG A 449 12.43 19.30 -10.64
C ARG A 449 12.93 20.59 -9.99
N HIS A 450 12.08 21.62 -9.90
CA HIS A 450 12.39 22.86 -9.20
C HIS A 450 12.71 22.57 -7.74
N LEU A 451 11.86 21.81 -7.04
CA LEU A 451 12.13 21.39 -5.67
C LEU A 451 13.50 20.72 -5.54
N ASN A 452 13.75 19.68 -6.35
CA ASN A 452 14.99 18.91 -6.33
C ASN A 452 16.21 19.79 -6.56
N SER A 453 16.14 20.81 -7.42
CA SER A 453 17.23 21.77 -7.64
C SER A 453 17.65 22.55 -6.38
N ARG A 454 16.79 22.61 -5.36
CA ARG A 454 17.03 23.32 -4.08
C ARG A 454 17.40 22.37 -2.94
N ILE A 455 17.01 21.10 -3.03
CA ILE A 455 17.11 20.14 -1.90
C ILE A 455 18.12 19.01 -2.15
N GLU A 456 18.51 18.77 -3.40
CA GLU A 456 19.46 17.70 -3.74
C GLU A 456 20.90 18.06 -3.33
N PRO A 457 21.70 17.07 -2.89
CA PRO A 457 23.11 17.29 -2.61
C PRO A 457 23.93 17.38 -3.90
N GLU A 458 24.83 18.36 -4.02
CA GLU A 458 25.64 18.59 -5.23
C GLU A 458 26.43 17.35 -5.71
N GLY A 459 26.92 16.53 -4.78
CA GLY A 459 27.70 15.31 -5.06
C GLY A 459 26.87 14.02 -5.14
N GLY A 460 25.53 14.12 -5.13
CA GLY A 460 24.64 12.96 -5.05
C GLY A 460 24.58 12.30 -3.66
N PHE A 461 23.85 11.19 -3.57
CA PHE A 461 23.58 10.50 -2.31
C PHE A 461 24.58 9.37 -2.05
N LYS A 462 25.47 9.53 -1.04
CA LYS A 462 26.36 8.45 -0.58
C LYS A 462 25.60 7.37 0.22
N THR A 463 24.89 7.81 1.26
CA THR A 463 24.05 6.97 2.12
C THR A 463 22.76 7.73 2.36
N PHE A 464 21.61 7.11 2.12
CA PHE A 464 20.31 7.78 2.19
C PHE A 464 19.22 6.89 2.80
N MET A 465 18.15 7.55 3.25
CA MET A 465 16.88 6.95 3.65
C MET A 465 15.90 7.08 2.50
N GLY A 466 15.63 5.97 1.84
CA GLY A 466 14.59 5.82 0.83
C GLY A 466 13.21 5.77 1.47
N MET A 467 12.21 6.35 0.82
CA MET A 467 10.81 6.18 1.20
C MET A 467 9.97 5.98 -0.06
N LEU A 468 9.19 4.91 -0.12
CA LEU A 468 8.27 4.62 -1.22
C LEU A 468 6.83 4.65 -0.71
N ASP A 469 6.03 5.60 -1.20
CA ASP A 469 4.57 5.61 -1.07
C ASP A 469 3.97 5.19 -2.40
N ILE A 470 3.38 4.00 -2.42
CA ILE A 470 2.87 3.39 -3.65
C ILE A 470 1.55 2.66 -3.43
N PHE A 471 0.74 2.62 -4.48
CA PHE A 471 -0.45 1.78 -4.54
C PHE A 471 -0.11 0.32 -4.26
N GLY A 472 -0.88 -0.32 -3.37
CA GLY A 472 -0.93 -1.78 -3.31
C GLY A 472 -1.59 -2.37 -4.55
N PHE A 473 -1.72 -3.70 -4.60
CA PHE A 473 -2.50 -4.35 -5.65
C PHE A 473 -3.91 -3.77 -5.76
N GLU A 474 -4.36 -3.55 -7.00
CA GLU A 474 -5.70 -3.04 -7.31
C GLU A 474 -6.51 -4.06 -8.10
N VAL A 475 -7.70 -4.36 -7.59
CA VAL A 475 -8.72 -5.17 -8.26
C VAL A 475 -10.03 -4.39 -8.26
N PHE A 476 -10.54 -4.10 -9.46
CA PHE A 476 -11.83 -3.50 -9.73
C PHE A 476 -12.68 -4.44 -10.59
N LYS A 477 -13.97 -4.08 -10.76
CA LYS A 477 -14.86 -4.75 -11.71
C LYS A 477 -14.33 -4.70 -13.14
N ASN A 478 -13.71 -3.58 -13.52
CA ASN A 478 -13.05 -3.40 -14.81
C ASN A 478 -11.62 -2.89 -14.57
N ASN A 479 -10.62 -3.74 -14.81
CA ASN A 479 -9.20 -3.37 -14.69
C ASN A 479 -8.65 -3.05 -16.08
N SER A 480 -8.00 -1.90 -16.23
CA SER A 480 -7.40 -1.46 -17.50
C SER A 480 -5.87 -1.38 -17.40
N LEU A 481 -5.22 -0.66 -18.31
CA LEU A 481 -3.76 -0.57 -18.41
C LEU A 481 -3.13 0.05 -17.16
N GLU A 482 -3.83 0.99 -16.53
CA GLU A 482 -3.42 1.65 -15.28
C GLU A 482 -3.27 0.64 -14.14
N GLN A 483 -4.28 -0.22 -13.95
CA GLN A 483 -4.22 -1.31 -12.97
C GLN A 483 -3.13 -2.32 -13.30
N LEU A 484 -2.90 -2.60 -14.59
CA LEU A 484 -1.82 -3.50 -15.00
C LEU A 484 -0.45 -2.96 -14.57
N PHE A 485 -0.16 -1.68 -14.78
CA PHE A 485 1.09 -1.07 -14.32
C PHE A 485 1.23 -1.10 -12.80
N ILE A 486 0.17 -0.77 -12.06
CA ILE A 486 0.16 -0.83 -10.59
C ILE A 486 0.47 -2.25 -10.10
N ASN A 487 -0.21 -3.26 -10.67
CA ASN A 487 -0.05 -4.65 -10.26
C ASN A 487 1.32 -5.21 -10.67
N ILE A 488 1.91 -4.76 -11.79
CA ILE A 488 3.31 -5.07 -12.16
C ILE A 488 4.28 -4.51 -11.12
N THR A 489 4.11 -3.26 -10.70
CA THR A 489 4.98 -2.69 -9.67
C THR A 489 4.89 -3.47 -8.36
N ASN A 490 3.69 -3.87 -7.95
CA ASN A 490 3.49 -4.68 -6.75
C ASN A 490 4.14 -6.07 -6.86
N GLU A 491 4.11 -6.72 -8.02
CA GLU A 491 4.86 -7.97 -8.23
C GLU A 491 6.37 -7.76 -8.08
N MET A 492 6.93 -6.66 -8.59
CA MET A 492 8.36 -6.37 -8.41
C MET A 492 8.72 -6.09 -6.95
N LEU A 493 7.88 -5.36 -6.20
CA LEU A 493 8.07 -5.14 -4.76
C LEU A 493 7.94 -6.44 -3.96
N GLN A 494 7.02 -7.31 -4.35
CA GLN A 494 6.87 -8.62 -3.73
C GLN A 494 8.09 -9.50 -3.95
N LYS A 495 8.68 -9.47 -5.15
CA LYS A 495 9.94 -10.16 -5.42
C LYS A 495 11.05 -9.66 -4.50
N ASN A 496 11.22 -8.34 -4.37
CA ASN A 496 12.19 -7.74 -3.46
C ASN A 496 11.96 -8.18 -2.01
N PHE A 497 10.70 -8.19 -1.53
CA PHE A 497 10.35 -8.66 -0.19
C PHE A 497 10.78 -10.11 0.03
N VAL A 498 10.41 -11.01 -0.89
CA VAL A 498 10.73 -12.44 -0.78
C VAL A 498 12.24 -12.68 -0.84
N ASP A 499 12.93 -12.04 -1.78
CA ASP A 499 14.38 -12.18 -1.96
C ASP A 499 15.12 -11.76 -0.67
N ILE A 500 14.73 -10.67 -0.04
CA ILE A 500 15.43 -10.12 1.13
C ILE A 500 15.10 -10.87 2.41
N VAL A 501 13.84 -11.30 2.60
CA VAL A 501 13.48 -12.18 3.71
C VAL A 501 14.30 -13.47 3.61
N PHE A 502 14.38 -14.05 2.40
CA PHE A 502 15.16 -15.26 2.18
C PHE A 502 16.66 -15.05 2.37
N GLU A 503 17.22 -13.95 1.86
CA GLU A 503 18.65 -13.63 2.00
C GLU A 503 19.05 -13.46 3.47
N ARG A 504 18.24 -12.73 4.26
CA ARG A 504 18.46 -12.56 5.71
C ARG A 504 18.42 -13.90 6.44
N GLU A 505 17.41 -14.73 6.17
CA GLU A 505 17.27 -16.03 6.81
C GLU A 505 18.42 -16.99 6.43
N SER A 506 18.77 -17.02 5.14
CA SER A 506 19.89 -17.80 4.61
C SER A 506 21.21 -17.35 5.21
N LYS A 507 21.44 -16.04 5.37
CA LYS A 507 22.66 -15.51 5.98
C LYS A 507 22.79 -15.94 7.44
N LEU A 508 21.73 -15.78 8.24
CA LEU A 508 21.70 -16.24 9.63
C LEU A 508 22.08 -17.71 9.76
N TYR A 509 21.52 -18.57 8.90
CA TYR A 509 21.80 -20.00 8.92
C TYR A 509 23.26 -20.28 8.55
N LYS A 510 23.80 -19.61 7.52
CA LYS A 510 25.22 -19.76 7.12
C LYS A 510 26.17 -19.30 8.21
N ASP A 511 25.91 -18.15 8.84
CA ASP A 511 26.75 -17.58 9.90
C ASP A 511 26.83 -18.53 11.10
N GLU A 512 25.71 -19.20 11.41
CA GLU A 512 25.60 -20.22 12.47
C GLU A 512 26.00 -21.64 12.04
N GLY A 513 26.44 -21.85 10.79
CA GLY A 513 26.85 -23.17 10.29
C GLY A 513 25.70 -24.17 10.07
N ILE A 514 24.48 -23.67 9.91
CA ILE A 514 23.27 -24.45 9.66
C ILE A 514 23.01 -24.58 8.13
N SER A 515 22.55 -25.75 7.70
CA SER A 515 22.21 -25.99 6.30
C SER A 515 21.04 -25.11 5.82
N THR A 516 21.21 -24.46 4.68
CA THR A 516 20.18 -23.64 4.02
C THR A 516 19.28 -24.43 3.08
N ALA A 517 19.56 -25.72 2.84
CA ALA A 517 18.84 -26.53 1.86
C ALA A 517 17.35 -26.76 2.20
N GLU A 518 16.97 -26.61 3.47
CA GLU A 518 15.58 -26.75 3.93
C GLU A 518 14.73 -25.48 3.71
N LEU A 519 15.34 -24.34 3.40
CA LEU A 519 14.60 -23.10 3.13
C LEU A 519 14.02 -23.15 1.71
N LYS A 520 12.76 -23.59 1.59
CA LYS A 520 11.99 -23.56 0.34
C LYS A 520 10.98 -22.42 0.40
N TYR A 521 10.94 -21.57 -0.62
CA TYR A 521 9.97 -20.48 -0.72
C TYR A 521 9.34 -20.45 -2.11
N THR A 522 8.16 -19.85 -2.21
CA THR A 522 7.46 -19.65 -3.48
C THR A 522 7.89 -18.32 -4.08
N SER A 523 8.64 -18.36 -5.18
CA SER A 523 8.99 -17.16 -5.95
C SER A 523 7.86 -16.77 -6.90
N ASN A 524 7.66 -15.46 -7.10
CA ASN A 524 6.76 -14.92 -8.12
C ASN A 524 7.48 -14.66 -9.48
N LYS A 525 8.68 -15.22 -9.68
CA LYS A 525 9.46 -15.07 -10.92
C LYS A 525 8.66 -15.40 -12.18
N GLU A 526 7.86 -16.46 -12.16
CA GLU A 526 7.07 -16.88 -13.33
C GLU A 526 6.05 -15.84 -13.79
N VAL A 527 5.37 -15.17 -12.86
CA VAL A 527 4.38 -14.13 -13.21
C VAL A 527 5.06 -12.84 -13.64
N ILE A 528 6.19 -12.49 -13.01
CA ILE A 528 7.02 -11.36 -13.44
C ILE A 528 7.52 -11.56 -14.86
N ASN A 529 7.96 -12.77 -15.22
CA ASN A 529 8.41 -13.08 -16.57
C ASN A 529 7.28 -12.87 -17.59
N VAL A 530 6.10 -13.44 -17.33
CA VAL A 530 4.91 -13.26 -18.19
C VAL A 530 4.52 -11.79 -18.36
N LEU A 531 4.81 -10.93 -17.39
CA LEU A 531 4.47 -9.51 -17.45
C LEU A 531 5.57 -8.63 -18.07
N CYS A 532 6.85 -8.94 -17.80
CA CYS A 532 7.97 -8.01 -18.03
C CYS A 532 9.15 -8.58 -18.84
N GLU A 533 9.25 -9.90 -19.04
CA GLU A 533 10.37 -10.50 -19.77
C GLU A 533 10.41 -10.00 -21.22
N LYS A 534 11.56 -9.46 -21.65
CA LYS A 534 11.70 -8.91 -23.01
C LYS A 534 11.43 -10.00 -24.05
N GLY A 535 10.52 -9.72 -24.98
CA GLY A 535 10.16 -10.59 -26.11
C GLY A 535 9.11 -11.67 -25.79
N LYS A 536 8.95 -12.09 -24.53
CA LYS A 536 7.95 -13.10 -24.12
C LYS A 536 7.12 -12.64 -22.92
N SER A 537 6.47 -11.49 -23.07
CA SER A 537 5.62 -10.92 -22.02
C SER A 537 4.49 -10.06 -22.55
N VAL A 538 3.48 -9.82 -21.69
CA VAL A 538 2.35 -8.94 -21.95
C VAL A 538 2.82 -7.53 -22.35
N LEU A 539 3.79 -6.95 -21.63
CA LEU A 539 4.30 -5.61 -21.99
C LEU A 539 5.06 -5.61 -23.33
N SER A 540 5.83 -6.66 -23.63
CA SER A 540 6.53 -6.76 -24.92
C SER A 540 5.54 -6.86 -26.10
N TYR A 541 4.50 -7.68 -25.96
CA TYR A 541 3.48 -7.80 -27.01
C TYR A 541 2.60 -6.55 -27.14
N LEU A 542 2.36 -5.82 -26.05
CA LEU A 542 1.70 -4.52 -26.11
C LEU A 542 2.55 -3.51 -26.90
N GLU A 543 3.85 -3.50 -26.65
CA GLU A 543 4.82 -2.66 -27.38
C GLU A 543 4.83 -2.99 -28.88
N ASP A 544 4.96 -4.26 -29.24
CA ASP A 544 4.98 -4.73 -30.63
C ASP A 544 3.72 -4.32 -31.40
N GLN A 545 2.55 -4.48 -30.77
CA GLN A 545 1.27 -4.09 -31.38
C GLN A 545 1.10 -2.58 -31.47
N CYS A 546 1.72 -1.80 -30.58
CA CYS A 546 1.74 -0.36 -30.70
C CYS A 546 2.59 0.10 -31.91
N LEU A 547 3.72 -0.54 -32.15
CA LEU A 547 4.63 -0.21 -33.26
C LEU A 547 4.13 -0.73 -34.63
N ALA A 548 3.30 -1.77 -34.62
CA ALA A 548 2.71 -2.35 -35.82
C ALA A 548 1.71 -1.38 -36.51
N PRO A 549 1.81 -1.17 -37.84
CA PRO A 549 0.93 -0.25 -38.58
C PRO A 549 -0.56 -0.66 -38.60
N GLY A 550 -0.88 -1.93 -38.34
CA GLY A 550 -2.25 -2.45 -38.28
C GLY A 550 -2.54 -3.21 -36.97
N GLY A 551 -1.86 -2.81 -35.89
CA GLY A 551 -2.07 -3.38 -34.55
C GLY A 551 -3.41 -2.93 -33.95
N THR A 552 -4.09 -3.84 -33.28
CA THR A 552 -5.37 -3.60 -32.60
C THR A 552 -5.35 -4.24 -31.21
N ASP A 553 -6.21 -3.79 -30.31
CA ASP A 553 -6.33 -4.37 -28.96
C ASP A 553 -6.66 -5.89 -29.01
N GLU A 554 -7.49 -6.30 -29.97
CA GLU A 554 -7.85 -7.72 -30.16
C GLU A 554 -6.67 -8.57 -30.65
N LYS A 555 -5.84 -8.03 -31.55
CA LYS A 555 -4.61 -8.70 -32.01
C LYS A 555 -3.58 -8.80 -30.90
N PHE A 556 -3.52 -7.81 -30.01
CA PHE A 556 -2.71 -7.87 -28.80
C PHE A 556 -3.12 -9.03 -27.90
N VAL A 557 -4.41 -9.15 -27.54
CA VAL A 557 -4.87 -10.27 -26.70
C VAL A 557 -4.62 -11.62 -27.37
N SER A 558 -4.88 -11.71 -28.68
CA SER A 558 -4.65 -12.93 -29.47
C SER A 558 -3.17 -13.34 -29.52
N SER A 559 -2.26 -12.37 -29.64
CA SER A 559 -0.80 -12.58 -29.60
C SER A 559 -0.37 -13.12 -28.24
N CYS A 560 -0.79 -12.47 -27.14
CA CYS A 560 -0.52 -12.94 -25.78
C CYS A 560 -1.05 -14.36 -25.55
N ALA A 561 -2.31 -14.62 -25.93
CA ALA A 561 -2.96 -15.90 -25.75
C ALA A 561 -2.31 -17.02 -26.56
N THR A 562 -1.59 -16.73 -27.63
CA THR A 562 -0.86 -17.72 -28.44
C THR A 562 0.53 -17.98 -27.90
N ASN A 563 1.26 -16.93 -27.53
CA ASN A 563 2.69 -17.02 -27.22
C ASN A 563 2.99 -17.27 -25.73
N LEU A 564 2.03 -17.01 -24.83
CA LEU A 564 2.18 -17.19 -23.38
C LEU A 564 1.48 -18.46 -22.85
N LYS A 565 1.05 -19.37 -23.72
CA LYS A 565 0.29 -20.59 -23.35
C LYS A 565 1.03 -21.54 -22.42
N GLU A 566 2.35 -21.61 -22.52
CA GLU A 566 3.18 -22.55 -21.76
C GLU A 566 3.20 -22.24 -20.26
N ASN A 567 2.94 -20.98 -19.90
CA ASN A 567 2.98 -20.54 -18.51
C ASN A 567 1.55 -20.35 -17.99
N ASN A 568 1.20 -21.11 -16.94
CA ASN A 568 -0.11 -21.06 -16.29
C ASN A 568 -0.46 -19.67 -15.69
N LYS A 569 0.51 -18.74 -15.64
CA LYS A 569 0.29 -17.37 -15.16
C LYS A 569 -0.51 -16.50 -16.13
N PHE A 570 -0.56 -16.84 -17.42
CA PHE A 570 -1.46 -16.19 -18.38
C PHE A 570 -2.67 -17.09 -18.65
N THR A 571 -3.88 -16.56 -18.58
CA THR A 571 -5.10 -17.29 -18.90
C THR A 571 -6.05 -16.41 -19.72
N PRO A 572 -6.51 -16.82 -20.91
CA PRO A 572 -7.56 -16.10 -21.64
C PRO A 572 -8.85 -16.02 -20.82
N ALA A 573 -9.61 -14.93 -20.94
CA ALA A 573 -10.90 -14.81 -20.26
C ALA A 573 -11.93 -15.79 -20.83
N LYS A 574 -12.89 -16.23 -20.01
CA LYS A 574 -13.99 -17.11 -20.46
C LYS A 574 -15.06 -16.38 -21.28
N VAL A 575 -15.30 -15.11 -20.95
CA VAL A 575 -16.28 -14.24 -21.62
C VAL A 575 -15.53 -13.14 -22.37
N ALA A 576 -15.88 -12.91 -23.64
CA ALA A 576 -15.23 -11.93 -24.52
C ALA A 576 -13.68 -12.08 -24.52
N SER A 577 -13.23 -13.31 -24.79
CA SER A 577 -11.81 -13.71 -24.77
C SER A 577 -10.91 -12.95 -25.75
N ASN A 578 -11.50 -12.34 -26.79
CA ASN A 578 -10.80 -11.50 -27.76
C ASN A 578 -10.40 -10.13 -27.18
N LYS A 579 -11.06 -9.67 -26.11
CA LYS A 579 -10.82 -8.35 -25.49
C LYS A 579 -10.42 -8.43 -24.02
N ASN A 580 -10.45 -9.61 -23.40
CA ASN A 580 -10.19 -9.78 -21.98
C ASN A 580 -9.18 -10.91 -21.73
N PHE A 581 -8.31 -10.71 -20.74
CA PHE A 581 -7.33 -11.71 -20.31
C PHE A 581 -7.18 -11.69 -18.78
N ILE A 582 -6.64 -12.77 -18.22
CA ILE A 582 -6.46 -12.96 -16.78
C ILE A 582 -5.00 -13.27 -16.50
N ILE A 583 -4.42 -12.61 -15.49
CA ILE A 583 -3.09 -12.91 -14.97
C ILE A 583 -3.22 -13.53 -13.58
N GLN A 584 -2.53 -14.64 -13.34
CA GLN A 584 -2.42 -15.26 -12.01
C GLN A 584 -1.34 -14.53 -11.20
N HIS A 585 -1.71 -13.41 -10.58
CA HIS A 585 -0.85 -12.66 -9.68
C HIS A 585 -0.57 -13.45 -8.39
N THR A 586 0.42 -13.01 -7.62
CA THR A 586 0.75 -13.55 -6.29
C THR A 586 -0.49 -13.56 -5.38
N ILE A 587 -1.36 -12.55 -5.53
CA ILE A 587 -2.58 -12.38 -4.73
C ILE A 587 -3.83 -13.07 -5.32
N GLY A 588 -3.67 -13.80 -6.44
CA GLY A 588 -4.74 -14.49 -7.15
C GLY A 588 -5.01 -13.98 -8.57
N PRO A 589 -6.02 -14.54 -9.27
CA PRO A 589 -6.37 -14.16 -10.64
C PRO A 589 -6.97 -12.76 -10.73
N ILE A 590 -6.41 -11.90 -11.60
CA ILE A 590 -6.95 -10.58 -11.92
C ILE A 590 -7.28 -10.52 -13.40
N GLN A 591 -8.54 -10.19 -13.74
CA GLN A 591 -8.99 -10.02 -15.12
C GLN A 591 -8.83 -8.56 -15.57
N TYR A 592 -8.28 -8.37 -16.77
CA TYR A 592 -8.09 -7.07 -17.42
C TYR A 592 -8.91 -6.99 -18.72
N CYS A 593 -9.47 -5.81 -18.98
CA CYS A 593 -10.10 -5.46 -20.24
C CYS A 593 -9.09 -4.69 -21.09
N ALA A 594 -8.73 -5.26 -22.25
CA ALA A 594 -7.72 -4.72 -23.15
C ALA A 594 -8.22 -3.56 -24.02
N GLU A 595 -9.48 -3.15 -23.88
CA GLU A 595 -10.05 -2.04 -24.63
C GLU A 595 -9.23 -0.75 -24.40
N SER A 596 -8.85 -0.09 -25.51
CA SER A 596 -8.02 1.12 -25.52
C SER A 596 -6.61 0.94 -24.96
N PHE A 597 -6.08 -0.28 -24.81
CA PHE A 597 -4.70 -0.49 -24.35
C PHE A 597 -3.69 0.16 -25.28
N LEU A 598 -3.82 -0.04 -26.59
CA LEU A 598 -2.91 0.57 -27.57
C LEU A 598 -3.02 2.09 -27.55
N LEU A 599 -4.24 2.63 -27.46
CA LEU A 599 -4.47 4.08 -27.40
C LEU A 599 -3.82 4.69 -26.17
N LYS A 600 -4.08 4.12 -24.99
CA LYS A 600 -3.49 4.57 -23.72
C LYS A 600 -1.98 4.48 -23.75
N ASN A 601 -1.41 3.40 -24.30
CA ASN A 601 0.04 3.23 -24.34
C ASN A 601 0.75 4.20 -25.32
N LYS A 602 0.03 4.66 -26.35
CA LYS A 602 0.48 5.66 -27.33
C LYS A 602 0.18 7.11 -26.95
N ASP A 603 -0.46 7.36 -25.81
CA ASP A 603 -0.94 8.67 -25.39
C ASP A 603 0.22 9.57 -24.89
N VAL A 604 1.17 9.85 -25.77
CA VAL A 604 2.28 10.79 -25.58
C VAL A 604 2.13 11.90 -26.61
N LEU A 605 2.48 13.13 -26.20
CA LEU A 605 2.33 14.30 -27.05
C LEU A 605 3.20 14.18 -28.30
N ARG A 606 2.63 14.49 -29.47
CA ARG A 606 3.33 14.43 -30.75
C ARG A 606 4.45 15.46 -30.84
N GLY A 607 5.52 15.13 -31.56
CA GLY A 607 6.71 15.97 -31.67
C GLY A 607 6.42 17.40 -32.18
N ASP A 608 5.49 17.56 -33.12
CA ASP A 608 5.14 18.87 -33.67
C ASP A 608 4.55 19.81 -32.60
N LEU A 609 3.66 19.31 -31.73
CA LEU A 609 3.13 20.07 -30.58
C LEU A 609 4.21 20.36 -29.54
N VAL A 610 5.15 19.44 -29.33
CA VAL A 610 6.28 19.63 -28.40
C VAL A 610 7.20 20.76 -28.88
N GLU A 611 7.43 20.89 -30.19
CA GLU A 611 8.21 22.01 -30.75
C GLU A 611 7.56 23.36 -30.40
N VAL A 612 6.24 23.51 -30.62
CA VAL A 612 5.52 24.75 -30.30
C VAL A 612 5.63 25.12 -28.82
N ILE A 613 5.60 24.14 -27.92
CA ILE A 613 5.73 24.38 -26.48
C ILE A 613 7.17 24.80 -26.12
N LYS A 614 8.18 24.19 -26.73
CA LYS A 614 9.59 24.52 -26.50
C LYS A 614 9.97 25.90 -27.03
N ASP A 615 9.24 26.42 -28.02
CA ASP A 615 9.42 27.76 -28.58
C ASP A 615 8.60 28.84 -27.82
N SER A 616 7.92 28.48 -26.73
CA SER A 616 7.21 29.43 -25.88
C SER A 616 8.11 30.59 -25.41
N PRO A 617 7.61 31.84 -25.31
CA PRO A 617 8.37 32.94 -24.72
C PRO A 617 8.55 32.83 -23.19
N ASN A 618 7.83 31.93 -22.52
CA ASN A 618 7.87 31.78 -21.06
C ASN A 618 8.89 30.70 -20.64
N PRO A 619 9.85 31.02 -19.74
CA PRO A 619 10.94 30.09 -19.40
C PRO A 619 10.44 28.81 -18.70
N ILE A 620 9.39 28.88 -17.88
CA ILE A 620 8.82 27.70 -17.21
C ILE A 620 8.19 26.78 -18.27
N VAL A 621 7.45 27.35 -19.22
CA VAL A 621 6.79 26.59 -20.30
C VAL A 621 7.82 25.90 -21.20
N GLN A 622 8.91 26.58 -21.55
CA GLN A 622 10.04 25.96 -22.28
C GLN A 622 10.64 24.77 -21.52
N GLN A 623 10.82 24.93 -20.20
CA GLN A 623 11.41 23.90 -19.35
C GLN A 623 10.52 22.67 -19.19
N LEU A 624 9.20 22.75 -19.40
CA LEU A 624 8.29 21.61 -19.25
C LEU A 624 8.70 20.39 -20.10
N PHE A 625 9.22 20.62 -21.30
CA PHE A 625 9.65 19.58 -22.25
C PHE A 625 11.18 19.62 -22.50
N GLU A 626 11.93 20.11 -21.52
CA GLU A 626 13.39 20.12 -21.55
C GLU A 626 13.95 18.70 -21.76
N GLY A 627 14.92 18.57 -22.66
CA GLY A 627 15.55 17.28 -23.00
C GLY A 627 14.65 16.27 -23.74
N GLN A 628 13.39 16.62 -24.06
CA GLN A 628 12.51 15.73 -24.81
C GLN A 628 12.96 15.66 -26.29
N VAL A 629 13.18 14.44 -26.78
CA VAL A 629 13.50 14.18 -28.19
C VAL A 629 12.24 14.42 -29.04
N ILE A 630 12.39 15.21 -30.10
CA ILE A 630 11.30 15.50 -31.03
C ILE A 630 11.16 14.30 -31.98
N GLU A 631 10.10 13.52 -31.81
CA GLU A 631 9.78 12.41 -32.71
C GLU A 631 8.85 12.87 -33.82
N LYS A 632 9.30 12.76 -35.08
CA LYS A 632 8.49 12.96 -36.29
C LYS A 632 8.21 11.60 -36.94
N GLY A 633 6.94 11.25 -37.13
CA GLY A 633 6.53 10.00 -37.78
C GLY A 633 5.96 8.96 -36.80
N LYS A 634 6.29 7.67 -37.00
CA LYS A 634 5.85 6.59 -36.10
C LYS A 634 6.50 6.77 -34.72
N ILE A 635 5.70 6.55 -33.67
CA ILE A 635 6.17 6.61 -32.29
C ILE A 635 7.35 5.65 -32.10
N ALA A 636 8.43 6.11 -31.46
CA ALA A 636 9.54 5.22 -31.17
C ALA A 636 9.21 4.31 -29.99
N LYS A 637 9.92 3.18 -29.90
CA LYS A 637 9.81 2.23 -28.79
C LYS A 637 9.97 2.91 -27.42
N GLY A 638 10.94 3.81 -27.29
CA GLY A 638 11.21 4.55 -26.05
C GLY A 638 10.16 5.58 -25.66
N SER A 639 9.21 5.88 -26.55
CA SER A 639 8.16 6.88 -26.33
C SER A 639 6.82 6.28 -25.89
N LEU A 640 6.69 4.95 -25.88
CA LEU A 640 5.51 4.29 -25.35
C LEU A 640 5.50 4.33 -23.81
N ILE A 641 4.33 4.60 -23.23
CA ILE A 641 4.19 4.77 -21.77
C ILE A 641 4.66 3.51 -21.02
N GLY A 642 4.24 2.33 -21.46
CA GLY A 642 4.61 1.06 -20.83
C GLY A 642 6.11 0.77 -20.89
N SER A 643 6.79 1.18 -21.97
CA SER A 643 8.23 1.02 -22.12
C SER A 643 9.00 1.99 -21.23
N GLN A 644 8.56 3.26 -21.16
CA GLN A 644 9.11 4.25 -20.21
C GLN A 644 8.90 3.82 -18.76
N PHE A 645 7.69 3.39 -18.44
CA PHE A 645 7.31 2.87 -17.14
C PHE A 645 8.20 1.70 -16.71
N LEU A 646 8.36 0.69 -17.56
CA LEU A 646 9.16 -0.48 -17.20
C LEU A 646 10.64 -0.12 -16.98
N ASN A 647 11.18 0.81 -17.76
CA ASN A 647 12.54 1.31 -17.56
C ASN A 647 12.66 2.08 -16.23
N GLN A 648 11.74 2.99 -15.93
CA GLN A 648 11.70 3.74 -14.67
C GLN A 648 11.56 2.81 -13.47
N LEU A 649 10.63 1.86 -13.54
CA LEU A 649 10.40 0.86 -12.50
C LEU A 649 11.64 -0.01 -12.29
N THR A 650 12.31 -0.44 -13.36
CA THR A 650 13.55 -1.23 -13.25
C THR A 650 14.65 -0.42 -12.54
N SER A 651 14.83 0.85 -12.91
CA SER A 651 15.79 1.74 -12.25
C SER A 651 15.46 1.96 -10.77
N LEU A 652 14.19 2.20 -10.45
CA LEU A 652 13.71 2.36 -9.08
C LEU A 652 13.94 1.08 -8.26
N MET A 653 13.60 -0.09 -8.81
CA MET A 653 13.80 -1.36 -8.15
C MET A 653 15.28 -1.67 -7.94
N ASN A 654 16.15 -1.37 -8.89
CA ASN A 654 17.59 -1.51 -8.73
C ASN A 654 18.11 -0.62 -7.58
N LEU A 655 17.63 0.63 -7.50
CA LEU A 655 17.96 1.54 -6.41
C LEU A 655 17.48 0.97 -5.07
N ILE A 656 16.23 0.51 -4.96
CA ILE A 656 15.69 -0.09 -3.73
C ILE A 656 16.46 -1.36 -3.34
N ASN A 657 16.75 -2.25 -4.30
CA ASN A 657 17.51 -3.49 -4.08
C ASN A 657 18.93 -3.23 -3.58
N SER A 658 19.49 -2.04 -3.81
CA SER A 658 20.81 -1.63 -3.27
C SER A 658 20.78 -1.23 -1.79
N THR A 659 19.57 -1.03 -1.23
CA THR A 659 19.31 -0.60 0.14
C THR A 659 18.75 -1.74 1.00
N GLU A 660 18.72 -1.56 2.31
CA GLU A 660 17.99 -2.45 3.21
C GLU A 660 16.53 -2.00 3.38
N PRO A 661 15.54 -2.82 3.00
CA PRO A 661 14.14 -2.42 3.05
C PRO A 661 13.51 -2.66 4.42
N HIS A 662 12.48 -1.86 4.69
CA HIS A 662 11.56 -1.94 5.82
C HIS A 662 10.13 -1.84 5.29
N PHE A 663 9.24 -2.71 5.75
CA PHE A 663 7.92 -2.87 5.12
C PHE A 663 6.79 -2.47 6.08
N ILE A 664 6.01 -1.47 5.68
CA ILE A 664 4.78 -1.06 6.36
C ILE A 664 3.59 -1.46 5.49
N ARG A 665 2.73 -2.31 6.04
CA ARG A 665 1.55 -2.88 5.39
C ARG A 665 0.30 -2.24 5.99
N CYS A 666 -0.28 -1.30 5.26
CA CYS A 666 -1.47 -0.56 5.66
C CYS A 666 -2.75 -1.33 5.31
N ILE A 667 -3.70 -1.42 6.24
CA ILE A 667 -4.99 -2.10 6.07
C ILE A 667 -6.14 -1.10 6.23
N LYS A 668 -7.09 -1.12 5.30
CA LYS A 668 -8.38 -0.42 5.39
C LYS A 668 -9.44 -1.35 6.01
N PRO A 669 -9.94 -1.07 7.23
CA PRO A 669 -10.79 -2.02 7.94
C PRO A 669 -12.26 -2.04 7.48
N ASN A 670 -12.72 -1.01 6.77
CA ASN A 670 -14.09 -0.91 6.24
C ASN A 670 -14.16 0.06 5.04
N GLU A 671 -15.18 -0.07 4.19
CA GLU A 671 -15.46 0.85 3.08
C GLU A 671 -16.28 2.09 3.51
N ASN A 672 -16.82 2.08 4.71
CA ASN A 672 -17.69 3.15 5.23
C ASN A 672 -16.92 4.34 5.80
N LYS A 673 -15.59 4.27 5.86
CA LYS A 673 -14.70 5.31 6.41
C LYS A 673 -15.02 5.61 7.88
N LYS A 674 -15.37 4.58 8.65
CA LYS A 674 -15.80 4.70 10.05
C LYS A 674 -14.75 4.16 11.03
N PRO A 675 -14.55 4.84 12.18
CA PRO A 675 -13.66 4.34 13.23
C PRO A 675 -14.30 3.16 13.96
N LEU A 676 -13.48 2.23 14.45
CA LEU A 676 -13.89 1.08 15.27
C LEU A 676 -14.90 0.13 14.58
N GLU A 677 -14.93 0.14 13.24
CA GLU A 677 -15.75 -0.75 12.43
C GLU A 677 -14.86 -1.76 11.71
N TRP A 678 -15.16 -3.05 11.89
CA TRP A 678 -14.30 -4.16 11.47
C TRP A 678 -15.03 -5.09 10.50
N CYS A 679 -14.52 -5.20 9.27
CA CYS A 679 -15.06 -6.06 8.23
C CYS A 679 -14.06 -7.19 7.92
N GLU A 680 -14.36 -8.42 8.37
CA GLU A 680 -13.47 -9.57 8.28
C GLU A 680 -13.12 -9.97 6.83
N PRO A 681 -14.06 -10.05 5.86
CA PRO A 681 -13.72 -10.41 4.48
C PRO A 681 -12.72 -9.47 3.84
N LYS A 682 -12.97 -8.16 3.95
CA LYS A 682 -12.10 -7.12 3.39
C LYS A 682 -10.71 -7.15 4.00
N ILE A 683 -10.61 -7.36 5.30
CA ILE A 683 -9.32 -7.41 6.00
C ILE A 683 -8.57 -8.70 5.62
N LEU A 684 -9.25 -9.83 5.50
CA LEU A 684 -8.63 -11.09 5.09
C LEU A 684 -8.03 -11.00 3.68
N ILE A 685 -8.74 -10.38 2.73
CA ILE A 685 -8.22 -10.13 1.38
C ILE A 685 -6.92 -9.33 1.45
N GLN A 686 -6.86 -8.29 2.28
CA GLN A 686 -5.65 -7.47 2.46
C GLN A 686 -4.54 -8.22 3.19
N LEU A 687 -4.85 -9.04 4.20
CA LEU A 687 -3.85 -9.89 4.89
C LEU A 687 -3.16 -10.84 3.91
N HIS A 688 -3.90 -11.35 2.92
CA HIS A 688 -3.34 -12.13 1.83
C HIS A 688 -2.57 -11.26 0.83
N ALA A 689 -3.18 -10.16 0.34
CA ALA A 689 -2.58 -9.31 -0.68
C ALA A 689 -1.29 -8.60 -0.25
N LEU A 690 -1.13 -8.37 1.06
CA LEU A 690 0.06 -7.76 1.67
C LEU A 690 1.06 -8.80 2.21
N SER A 691 0.83 -10.09 1.92
CA SER A 691 1.65 -11.22 2.34
C SER A 691 1.91 -11.29 3.86
N ILE A 692 0.94 -10.82 4.68
CA ILE A 692 1.06 -10.84 6.14
C ILE A 692 0.97 -12.28 6.65
N LEU A 693 0.03 -13.07 6.11
CA LEU A 693 -0.08 -14.50 6.44
C LEU A 693 1.13 -15.29 5.92
N GLU A 694 1.64 -14.94 4.74
CA GLU A 694 2.82 -15.58 4.16
C GLU A 694 4.08 -15.28 4.96
N ALA A 695 4.25 -14.06 5.50
CA ALA A 695 5.37 -13.73 6.38
C ALA A 695 5.40 -14.61 7.64
N LEU A 696 4.22 -14.93 8.20
CA LEU A 696 4.11 -15.87 9.32
C LEU A 696 4.53 -17.28 8.91
N VAL A 697 4.11 -17.73 7.71
CA VAL A 697 4.53 -19.03 7.16
C VAL A 697 6.04 -19.04 6.96
N LEU A 698 6.62 -18.02 6.33
CA LEU A 698 8.06 -17.90 6.10
C LEU A 698 8.86 -17.99 7.40
N ARG A 699 8.39 -17.37 8.48
CA ARG A 699 9.02 -17.44 9.81
C ARG A 699 8.90 -18.83 10.46
N GLN A 700 7.88 -19.60 10.09
CA GLN A 700 7.68 -20.96 10.58
C GLN A 700 8.50 -21.99 9.80
N LEU A 701 9.00 -21.66 8.60
CA LEU A 701 9.78 -22.57 7.77
C LEU A 701 11.19 -22.80 8.31
N GLY A 702 11.66 -24.04 8.19
CA GLY A 702 12.94 -24.48 8.75
C GLY A 702 12.93 -24.46 10.28
N TYR A 703 13.99 -23.91 10.88
CA TYR A 703 14.15 -23.83 12.32
C TYR A 703 13.53 -22.55 12.87
N SER A 704 12.21 -22.49 13.06
CA SER A 704 11.49 -21.29 13.52
C SER A 704 11.94 -20.70 14.87
N TYR A 705 12.49 -21.52 15.77
CA TYR A 705 13.04 -21.08 17.06
C TYR A 705 14.54 -20.89 16.92
N ARG A 706 15.03 -19.69 17.27
CA ARG A 706 16.46 -19.34 17.30
C ARG A 706 16.70 -18.51 18.54
N ARG A 707 17.43 -19.07 19.50
CA ARG A 707 17.82 -18.37 20.72
C ARG A 707 19.22 -18.77 21.13
N THR A 708 19.91 -17.87 21.79
CA THR A 708 21.23 -18.15 22.36
C THR A 708 21.16 -19.31 23.36
N PHE A 709 22.31 -19.92 23.67
CA PHE A 709 22.37 -21.01 24.65
C PHE A 709 21.82 -20.58 26.02
N GLU A 710 22.12 -19.35 26.45
CA GLU A 710 21.65 -18.80 27.73
C GLU A 710 20.13 -18.66 27.77
N GLU A 711 19.54 -18.10 26.73
CA GLU A 711 18.08 -17.97 26.62
C GLU A 711 17.38 -19.32 26.57
N PHE A 712 17.94 -20.31 25.85
CA PHE A 712 17.41 -21.66 25.81
C PHE A 712 17.43 -22.32 27.19
N LEU A 713 18.54 -22.20 27.92
CA LEU A 713 18.69 -22.76 29.26
C LEU A 713 17.73 -22.12 30.26
N TYR A 714 17.52 -20.81 30.16
CA TYR A 714 16.51 -20.13 30.97
C TYR A 714 15.10 -20.63 30.65
N GLN A 715 14.76 -20.74 29.36
CA GLN A 715 13.42 -21.09 28.91
C GLN A 715 13.08 -22.56 29.19
N TYR A 716 13.96 -23.51 28.85
CA TYR A 716 13.69 -24.96 28.88
C TYR A 716 14.39 -25.68 30.04
N LYS A 717 14.81 -24.93 31.06
CA LYS A 717 15.50 -25.44 32.26
C LYS A 717 14.86 -26.70 32.87
N PHE A 718 13.54 -26.68 32.98
CA PHE A 718 12.76 -27.71 33.68
C PHE A 718 12.45 -28.94 32.83
N VAL A 719 12.89 -29.00 31.57
CA VAL A 719 12.85 -30.24 30.78
C VAL A 719 13.73 -31.30 31.43
N ASP A 720 14.94 -30.89 31.83
CA ASP A 720 15.84 -31.67 32.68
C ASP A 720 16.68 -30.72 33.55
N ILE A 721 16.28 -30.56 34.80
CA ILE A 721 16.90 -29.59 35.72
C ILE A 721 18.34 -29.97 36.08
N ALA A 722 18.64 -31.27 36.13
CA ALA A 722 19.97 -31.78 36.47
C ALA A 722 20.98 -31.40 35.39
N ALA A 723 20.64 -31.64 34.12
CA ALA A 723 21.47 -31.23 32.98
C ALA A 723 21.59 -29.70 32.84
N ALA A 724 20.54 -28.95 33.21
CA ALA A 724 20.56 -27.49 33.12
C ALA A 724 21.44 -26.83 34.20
N GLU A 725 21.40 -27.34 35.44
CA GLU A 725 22.14 -26.78 36.58
C GLU A 725 23.54 -27.37 36.80
N ASP A 726 23.98 -28.30 35.96
CA ASP A 726 25.32 -28.90 36.06
C ASP A 726 26.42 -27.85 35.83
N SER A 727 27.12 -27.43 36.88
CA SER A 727 28.20 -26.43 36.77
C SER A 727 29.45 -26.94 36.03
N SER A 728 29.60 -28.25 35.82
CA SER A 728 30.77 -28.85 35.19
C SER A 728 30.74 -28.85 33.65
N VAL A 729 29.58 -28.52 33.07
CA VAL A 729 29.32 -28.62 31.62
C VAL A 729 29.11 -27.22 31.01
N GLU A 730 29.69 -26.97 29.84
CA GLU A 730 29.48 -25.70 29.11
C GLU A 730 28.03 -25.54 28.60
N ASN A 731 27.56 -24.29 28.46
CA ASN A 731 26.19 -23.97 28.07
C ASN A 731 25.74 -24.65 26.75
N GLN A 732 26.62 -24.73 25.76
CA GLN A 732 26.32 -25.42 24.50
C GLN A 732 26.01 -26.91 24.74
N ASN A 733 26.84 -27.58 25.53
CA ASN A 733 26.68 -29.00 25.86
C ASN A 733 25.47 -29.25 26.77
N LYS A 734 25.15 -28.33 27.68
CA LYS A 734 23.89 -28.38 28.47
C LYS A 734 22.66 -28.37 27.57
N CYS A 735 22.63 -27.49 26.57
CA CYS A 735 21.51 -27.43 25.61
C CYS A 735 21.35 -28.76 24.87
N VAL A 736 22.46 -29.35 24.40
CA VAL A 736 22.46 -30.66 23.74
C VAL A 736 21.94 -31.76 24.66
N ASN A 737 22.39 -31.79 25.91
CA ASN A 737 21.98 -32.80 26.89
C ASN A 737 20.47 -32.72 27.16
N ILE A 738 19.94 -31.51 27.38
CA ILE A 738 18.50 -31.29 27.55
C ILE A 738 17.71 -31.78 26.33
N LEU A 739 18.17 -31.44 25.12
CA LEU A 739 17.50 -31.85 23.88
C LEU A 739 17.52 -33.37 23.69
N LYS A 740 18.66 -34.03 23.95
CA LYS A 740 18.77 -35.50 23.88
C LYS A 740 17.85 -36.19 24.90
N LEU A 741 17.85 -35.72 26.14
CA LEU A 741 17.02 -36.29 27.22
C LEU A 741 15.52 -36.05 27.00
N SER A 742 15.16 -34.98 26.29
CA SER A 742 13.77 -34.72 25.91
C SER A 742 13.20 -35.73 24.91
N GLY A 743 14.04 -36.50 24.22
CA GLY A 743 13.61 -37.45 23.19
C GLY A 743 13.27 -36.81 21.84
N LEU A 744 13.60 -35.54 21.63
CA LEU A 744 13.49 -34.91 20.31
C LEU A 744 14.43 -35.57 19.30
N SER A 745 13.94 -35.79 18.08
CA SER A 745 14.79 -36.32 17.01
C SER A 745 15.81 -35.29 16.53
N GLU A 746 16.97 -35.74 16.07
CA GLU A 746 18.03 -34.87 15.53
C GLU A 746 17.59 -34.09 14.27
N SER A 747 16.48 -34.46 13.64
CA SER A 747 15.88 -33.72 12.52
C SER A 747 15.08 -32.48 12.98
N MET A 748 14.69 -32.41 14.25
CA MET A 748 13.89 -31.32 14.82
C MET A 748 14.75 -30.20 15.41
N TYR A 749 16.03 -30.46 15.68
CA TYR A 749 16.95 -29.47 16.25
C TYR A 749 18.31 -29.45 15.56
N LYS A 750 18.96 -28.30 15.62
CA LYS A 750 20.38 -28.12 15.32
C LYS A 750 21.03 -27.19 16.32
N ILE A 751 22.33 -27.39 16.53
CA ILE A 751 23.16 -26.54 17.36
C ILE A 751 23.99 -25.69 16.42
N GLY A 752 23.80 -24.38 16.50
CA GLY A 752 24.63 -23.40 15.81
C GLY A 752 25.92 -23.12 16.57
N LYS A 753 26.62 -22.08 16.15
CA LYS A 753 27.83 -21.59 16.83
C LYS A 753 27.48 -20.89 18.15
N THR A 754 26.41 -20.10 18.17
CA THR A 754 26.00 -19.30 19.33
C THR A 754 24.55 -19.54 19.75
N MET A 755 23.76 -20.21 18.91
CA MET A 755 22.32 -20.39 19.10
C MET A 755 21.86 -21.84 18.98
N VAL A 756 20.73 -22.14 19.64
CA VAL A 756 19.94 -23.36 19.45
C VAL A 756 18.85 -23.11 18.42
N PHE A 757 18.77 -23.98 17.42
CA PHE A 757 17.81 -23.93 16.33
C PHE A 757 16.79 -25.07 16.48
N LEU A 758 15.50 -24.76 16.62
CA LEU A 758 14.42 -25.78 16.65
C LEU A 758 13.39 -25.54 15.55
N LYS A 759 12.95 -26.62 14.92
CA LYS A 759 11.73 -26.62 14.10
C LYS A 759 10.53 -26.32 14.99
N GLN A 760 9.48 -25.73 14.41
CA GLN A 760 8.29 -25.33 15.17
C GLN A 760 7.66 -26.49 15.94
N GLU A 761 7.62 -27.66 15.31
CA GLU A 761 7.16 -28.91 15.92
C GLU A 761 7.99 -29.28 17.16
N GLY A 762 9.32 -29.27 17.05
CA GLY A 762 10.22 -29.59 18.15
C GLY A 762 10.07 -28.65 19.34
N ALA A 763 9.94 -27.33 19.09
CA ALA A 763 9.71 -26.35 20.15
C ALA A 763 8.38 -26.59 20.90
N LYS A 764 7.31 -26.96 20.18
CA LYS A 764 6.00 -27.28 20.78
C LYS A 764 6.07 -28.55 21.64
N ILE A 765 6.73 -29.59 21.14
CA ILE A 765 6.94 -30.85 21.89
C ILE A 765 7.75 -30.56 23.16
N LEU A 766 8.84 -29.80 23.06
CA LEU A 766 9.69 -29.46 24.20
C LEU A 766 8.94 -28.67 25.28
N THR A 767 8.10 -27.73 24.86
CA THR A 767 7.23 -26.97 25.78
C THR A 767 6.21 -27.89 26.48
N LYS A 768 5.67 -28.88 25.76
CA LYS A 768 4.74 -29.87 26.34
C LYS A 768 5.44 -30.75 27.37
N ILE A 769 6.64 -31.25 27.06
CA ILE A 769 7.46 -32.05 27.99
C ILE A 769 7.79 -31.24 29.24
N GLN A 770 8.23 -29.99 29.07
CA GLN A 770 8.50 -29.10 30.21
C GLN A 770 7.26 -28.94 31.11
N ARG A 771 6.08 -28.77 30.51
CA ARG A 771 4.83 -28.65 31.24
C ARG A 771 4.46 -29.94 31.99
N GLU A 772 4.71 -31.11 31.40
CA GLU A 772 4.52 -32.40 32.08
C GLU A 772 5.42 -32.54 33.32
N LYS A 773 6.66 -32.04 33.27
CA LYS A 773 7.57 -32.00 34.43
C LYS A 773 7.14 -30.99 35.49
N LEU A 774 6.43 -29.93 35.08
CA LEU A 774 5.93 -28.87 35.96
C LEU A 774 4.48 -29.11 36.43
N VAL A 775 3.91 -30.30 36.22
CA VAL A 775 2.51 -30.60 36.59
C VAL A 775 2.22 -30.37 38.08
N GLU A 776 3.18 -30.63 38.96
CA GLU A 776 3.06 -30.39 40.40
C GLU A 776 2.87 -28.90 40.73
N TRP A 777 3.39 -28.01 39.87
CA TRP A 777 3.29 -26.56 40.02
C TRP A 777 2.01 -25.98 39.40
N GLU A 778 1.29 -26.71 38.55
CA GLU A 778 0.14 -26.18 37.80
C GLU A 778 -0.94 -25.60 38.73
N ASN A 779 -1.30 -26.31 39.80
CA ASN A 779 -2.30 -25.84 40.76
C ASN A 779 -1.85 -24.56 41.47
N CYS A 780 -0.59 -24.52 41.91
CA CYS A 780 -0.02 -23.37 42.60
C CYS A 780 0.03 -22.14 41.67
N VAL A 781 0.58 -22.30 40.47
CA VAL A 781 0.68 -21.24 39.45
C VAL A 781 -0.71 -20.73 39.07
N SER A 782 -1.68 -21.63 38.87
CA SER A 782 -3.07 -21.25 38.52
C SER A 782 -3.73 -20.39 39.59
N VAL A 783 -3.56 -20.72 40.87
CA VAL A 783 -4.14 -19.94 41.98
C VAL A 783 -3.50 -18.56 42.06
N ILE A 784 -2.17 -18.48 41.91
CA ILE A 784 -1.44 -17.21 41.91
C ILE A 784 -1.89 -16.35 40.72
N GLU A 785 -1.88 -16.88 39.50
CA GLU A 785 -2.28 -16.16 38.29
C GLU A 785 -3.72 -15.65 38.40
N ALA A 786 -4.66 -16.50 38.81
CA ALA A 786 -6.06 -16.12 38.98
C ALA A 786 -6.26 -15.04 40.05
N ALA A 787 -5.53 -15.10 41.17
CA ALA A 787 -5.59 -14.08 42.21
C ALA A 787 -5.09 -12.72 41.72
N ILE A 788 -3.99 -12.70 40.96
CA ILE A 788 -3.43 -11.48 40.36
C ILE A 788 -4.36 -10.94 39.27
N LEU A 789 -4.94 -11.79 38.41
CA LEU A 789 -5.94 -11.38 37.42
C LEU A 789 -7.17 -10.76 38.08
N LYS A 790 -7.68 -11.37 39.16
CA LYS A 790 -8.78 -10.82 39.96
C LYS A 790 -8.44 -9.42 40.49
N HIS A 791 -7.24 -9.24 41.03
CA HIS A 791 -6.78 -7.92 41.49
C HIS A 791 -6.66 -6.91 40.34
N LYS A 792 -6.08 -7.32 39.20
CA LYS A 792 -5.94 -6.49 37.99
C LYS A 792 -7.31 -6.02 37.47
N TYR A 793 -8.31 -6.89 37.44
CA TYR A 793 -9.68 -6.51 37.07
C TYR A 793 -10.29 -5.52 38.07
N LYS A 794 -10.11 -5.73 39.38
CA LYS A 794 -10.58 -4.78 40.40
C LYS A 794 -9.94 -3.41 40.24
N GLN A 795 -8.63 -3.34 39.96
CA GLN A 795 -7.95 -2.07 39.69
C GLN A 795 -8.52 -1.35 38.45
N LYS A 796 -8.82 -2.07 37.37
CA LYS A 796 -9.46 -1.50 36.18
C LYS A 796 -10.86 -0.95 36.49
N VAL A 797 -11.65 -1.68 37.28
CA VAL A 797 -12.96 -1.19 37.75
C VAL A 797 -12.81 0.07 38.60
N ASN A 798 -11.85 0.08 39.53
CA ASN A 798 -11.62 1.21 40.43
C ASN A 798 -11.32 2.52 39.68
N LYS A 799 -10.57 2.47 38.56
CA LYS A 799 -10.33 3.64 37.70
C LYS A 799 -11.61 4.25 37.13
N ASN A 800 -12.66 3.45 36.94
CA ASN A 800 -13.94 3.87 36.36
C ASN A 800 -15.01 4.20 37.41
N ILE A 801 -14.76 3.94 38.71
CA ILE A 801 -15.71 4.26 39.79
C ILE A 801 -16.11 5.75 39.81
N PRO A 802 -15.20 6.72 39.63
CA PRO A 802 -15.59 8.13 39.60
C PRO A 802 -16.62 8.46 38.52
N SER A 803 -16.50 7.85 37.33
CA SER A 803 -17.49 7.97 36.25
C SER A 803 -18.83 7.33 36.62
N LEU A 804 -18.80 6.12 37.19
CA LEU A 804 -20.00 5.43 37.65
C LEU A 804 -20.75 6.22 38.73
N LEU A 805 -20.05 6.86 39.66
CA LEU A 805 -20.67 7.72 40.68
C LEU A 805 -21.45 8.87 40.08
N ARG A 806 -21.01 9.44 38.94
CA ARG A 806 -21.76 10.46 38.21
C ARG A 806 -23.05 9.88 37.61
N VAL A 807 -22.99 8.71 37.00
CA VAL A 807 -24.17 8.02 36.46
C VAL A 807 -25.18 7.74 37.56
N GLN A 808 -24.74 7.15 38.68
CA GLN A 808 -25.60 6.88 39.84
C GLN A 808 -26.22 8.14 40.42
N ALA A 809 -25.46 9.25 40.50
CA ALA A 809 -25.97 10.54 40.97
C ALA A 809 -27.07 11.08 40.04
N HIS A 810 -26.90 10.96 38.72
CA HIS A 810 -27.92 11.38 37.75
C HIS A 810 -29.17 10.49 37.78
N ILE A 811 -29.01 9.18 37.98
CA ILE A 811 -30.15 8.27 38.17
C ILE A 811 -30.95 8.70 39.41
N ARG A 812 -30.30 8.93 40.55
CA ARG A 812 -30.97 9.40 41.77
C ARG A 812 -31.64 10.76 41.58
N LYS A 813 -30.97 11.71 40.91
CA LYS A 813 -31.58 13.00 40.55
C LYS A 813 -32.85 12.82 39.71
N LYS A 814 -32.83 11.88 38.75
CA LYS A 814 -33.96 11.60 37.86
C LYS A 814 -35.10 10.89 38.58
N MET A 815 -34.79 10.04 39.56
CA MET A 815 -35.79 9.40 40.44
C MET A 815 -36.51 10.40 41.35
N VAL A 816 -35.85 11.48 41.78
CA VAL A 816 -36.50 12.56 42.57
C VAL A 816 -37.39 13.45 41.69
N ALA A 817 -37.17 13.46 40.38
CA ALA A 817 -37.95 14.26 39.43
C ALA A 817 -39.22 13.54 38.92
N GLN A 818 -39.42 12.28 39.32
CA GLN A 818 -40.63 11.48 39.12
C GLN A 818 -41.38 11.42 40.45
#